data_AF-A0A1V2PHA6-F1
#
_entry.id   AF-A0A1V2PHA6-F1
#
_cell.length_a   1.000
_cell.length_b   1.000
_cell.length_c   1.000
_cell.angle_alpha   90.00
_cell.angle_beta   90.00
_cell.angle_gamma   90.00
#
_symmetry.space_group_name_H-M   'P 1'
#
loop_
_entity.id
_entity.type
_entity.pdbx_description
1 polymer ?
#
loop_
_entity_poly.entity_id
_entity_poly.type
_entity_poly.pdbx_seq_one_letter_code
_entity_poly.pdbx_strand_id
1 'polypeptide(L)'
;MFTAFPTAPVTSAGGPATAPVSFDQTIYGDFALVGNTVTTCPREPGHHPVKRCLDAQNRVGTGLPAQNNGHPMAWADVDADPATYNSSSARLPIPAGARIAFAKLTWAGNTGALTGVPCGRGPSRPPGSPERQQVSLKVGDRGGLVAPGRYTEDPLGAIAHTDHQFYSANADVTDHFRGITGPSTVTVGNVWTPQGFDCFGGWSLTAVWMFDAPQSSAPARKQVVVYDTYSRVLTTKPSAHARLEAIRSAGGLTRAGVTGFEGDWAVTGDRFEVNGRNVARTDNFFASAADGQLDPKSANNMSVDARTVELPGDVVKPRESGANLAFTSGSDAYLVSGVVMSSGRPELAVVTSVEPAVAHEGEQVTQSVTVTNTGSAPATDVVLHMDLGSSCDQTIPRVEPGHQAKATCARPAPGDDVKPSVQASGKSLLGEQLTAAASTFLEVVRPGIAVTKAAAPTTALSGQEVGYTVEIRNTGDTPLSAVAVDDKQVDACDKPDLGTLGVDERKSLKCSITAADEGFTNAVAVNGNDKTGKKVTADASAAFTVVHPRVEFSVRPSTRAARAGETVTFTVTVRNPTPIALSGVRVTGSPSACAREIGTLAPQQTVEYTCSVVMRARLTTSLTVVADSFVNGQLAETKIETVALTPAVTVSLVEPPPQPPVVKEAAYSPPLQNTPVAAVVAGLAVIGMFVTVGAIGATARAR
;
A
#
# COMPACT_ATOMS: atom_id res chain seq x y z
N MET A 1 -33.53 -16.89 89.21
CA MET A 1 -32.23 -17.36 88.70
C MET A 1 -32.53 -18.31 87.53
N PHE A 2 -32.32 -17.87 86.29
CA PHE A 2 -32.54 -18.68 85.09
C PHE A 2 -31.30 -18.53 84.21
N THR A 3 -30.53 -19.60 84.07
CA THR A 3 -29.33 -19.65 83.22
C THR A 3 -29.74 -19.94 81.78
N ALA A 4 -29.66 -18.94 80.91
CA ALA A 4 -29.78 -19.16 79.47
C ALA A 4 -28.56 -19.96 78.97
N PHE A 5 -28.82 -21.02 78.19
CA PHE A 5 -27.75 -21.71 77.47
C PHE A 5 -27.28 -20.83 76.31
N PRO A 6 -25.96 -20.71 76.05
CA PRO A 6 -25.47 -20.03 74.87
C PRO A 6 -25.82 -20.84 73.62
N THR A 7 -26.56 -20.24 72.69
CA THR A 7 -26.76 -20.81 71.34
C THR A 7 -25.41 -20.88 70.63
N ALA A 8 -24.99 -22.07 70.19
CA ALA A 8 -23.81 -22.21 69.37
C ALA A 8 -23.95 -21.37 68.08
N PRO A 9 -22.86 -20.75 67.58
CA PRO A 9 -22.92 -20.02 66.32
C PRO A 9 -23.22 -20.99 65.18
N VAL A 10 -24.20 -20.65 64.35
CA VAL A 10 -24.44 -21.37 63.09
C VAL A 10 -23.22 -21.16 62.20
N THR A 11 -22.41 -22.20 62.03
CA THR A 11 -21.32 -22.19 61.06
C THR A 11 -21.91 -22.01 59.67
N SER A 12 -21.61 -20.88 59.03
CA SER A 12 -21.93 -20.67 57.62
C SER A 12 -21.31 -21.80 56.79
N ALA A 13 -22.10 -22.41 55.90
CA ALA A 13 -21.57 -23.38 54.95
C ALA A 13 -20.51 -22.68 54.09
N GLY A 14 -19.26 -23.12 54.21
CA GLY A 14 -18.15 -22.59 53.42
C GLY A 14 -18.39 -22.80 51.93
N GLY A 15 -18.00 -21.82 51.11
CA GLY A 15 -18.05 -21.95 49.66
C GLY A 15 -17.14 -23.08 49.13
N PRO A 16 -17.30 -23.46 47.85
CA PRO A 16 -16.42 -24.46 47.22
C PRO A 16 -14.95 -24.04 47.31
N ALA A 17 -14.08 -25.00 47.61
CA ALA A 17 -12.66 -24.72 47.83
C ALA A 17 -11.97 -24.18 46.57
N THR A 18 -11.18 -23.13 46.73
CA THR A 18 -10.41 -22.51 45.64
C THR A 18 -9.28 -23.43 45.20
N ALA A 19 -9.28 -23.76 43.91
CA ALA A 19 -8.25 -24.59 43.28
C ALA A 19 -6.95 -23.78 43.12
N PRO A 20 -5.80 -24.24 43.66
CA PRO A 20 -4.51 -23.59 43.42
C PRO A 20 -4.17 -23.52 41.94
N VAL A 21 -3.51 -22.43 41.54
CA VAL A 21 -3.06 -22.19 40.16
C VAL A 21 -1.61 -22.66 40.01
N SER A 22 -1.37 -23.57 39.07
CA SER A 22 -0.04 -24.02 38.68
C SER A 22 0.58 -23.13 37.58
N PHE A 23 -0.26 -22.51 36.74
CA PHE A 23 0.14 -21.63 35.63
C PHE A 23 -1.00 -20.67 35.27
N ASP A 24 -0.72 -19.39 34.99
CA ASP A 24 -1.65 -18.43 34.39
C ASP A 24 -0.87 -17.45 33.50
N GLN A 25 -1.08 -17.48 32.18
CA GLN A 25 -0.48 -16.52 31.24
C GLN A 25 -1.39 -16.26 30.02
N THR A 26 -1.24 -15.08 29.41
CA THR A 26 -1.89 -14.70 28.15
C THR A 26 -0.90 -14.77 26.99
N ILE A 27 -1.06 -15.78 26.12
CA ILE A 27 -0.03 -16.26 25.16
C ILE A 27 -0.59 -16.48 23.76
N TYR A 28 0.25 -16.42 22.71
CA TYR A 28 -0.09 -16.89 21.36
C TYR A 28 -0.05 -18.41 21.33
N GLY A 29 -1.06 -19.04 21.92
CA GLY A 29 -1.00 -20.45 22.27
C GLY A 29 -2.32 -20.99 22.81
N ASP A 30 -2.27 -22.24 23.27
CA ASP A 30 -3.36 -22.94 23.93
C ASP A 30 -2.80 -24.13 24.73
N PHE A 31 -3.67 -24.94 25.34
CA PHE A 31 -3.27 -26.24 25.90
C PHE A 31 -3.63 -27.42 25.00
N ALA A 32 -2.84 -28.48 25.15
CA ALA A 32 -3.23 -29.85 24.92
C ALA A 32 -3.30 -30.60 26.26
N LEU A 33 -4.27 -31.49 26.40
CA LEU A 33 -4.39 -32.45 27.48
C LEU A 33 -4.39 -33.84 26.85
N VAL A 34 -3.60 -34.77 27.40
CA VAL A 34 -3.58 -36.18 27.00
C VAL A 34 -3.42 -37.08 28.23
N GLY A 35 -3.65 -38.38 28.10
CA GLY A 35 -3.38 -39.33 29.19
C GLY A 35 -3.53 -40.79 28.78
N ASN A 36 -3.21 -41.71 29.70
CA ASN A 36 -3.50 -43.14 29.53
C ASN A 36 -3.53 -43.88 30.88
N THR A 37 -4.21 -45.03 30.90
CA THR A 37 -4.18 -46.01 31.99
C THR A 37 -2.82 -46.71 32.07
N VAL A 38 -2.41 -47.17 33.26
CA VAL A 38 -1.33 -48.17 33.46
C VAL A 38 -1.87 -49.52 33.93
N THR A 39 -3.20 -49.73 33.85
CA THR A 39 -3.85 -51.02 34.09
C THR A 39 -4.46 -51.57 32.81
N THR A 40 -4.63 -52.90 32.75
CA THR A 40 -5.28 -53.60 31.64
C THR A 40 -5.84 -54.94 32.11
N CYS A 41 -6.56 -55.64 31.24
CA CYS A 41 -7.06 -56.98 31.52
C CYS A 41 -5.91 -57.99 31.65
N PRO A 42 -6.00 -58.96 32.59
CA PRO A 42 -5.00 -60.02 32.74
C PRO A 42 -4.80 -60.81 31.46
N ARG A 43 -3.55 -61.12 31.13
CA ARG A 43 -3.19 -61.92 29.94
C ARG A 43 -3.58 -63.40 30.10
N GLU A 44 -3.46 -63.93 31.33
CA GLU A 44 -3.73 -65.34 31.64
C GLU A 44 -5.11 -65.57 32.28
N PRO A 45 -5.81 -66.69 31.99
CA PRO A 45 -7.06 -67.05 32.65
C PRO A 45 -6.91 -67.32 34.15
N GLY A 46 -7.57 -66.51 34.97
CA GLY A 46 -7.76 -66.77 36.40
C GLY A 46 -9.12 -67.39 36.72
N HIS A 47 -9.58 -67.24 37.98
CA HIS A 47 -10.95 -67.60 38.37
C HIS A 47 -12.03 -66.73 37.68
N HIS A 48 -11.64 -65.61 37.07
CA HIS A 48 -12.51 -64.70 36.33
C HIS A 48 -12.20 -64.76 34.82
N PRO A 49 -13.20 -64.88 33.92
CA PRO A 49 -12.93 -65.01 32.49
C PRO A 49 -12.39 -63.72 31.87
N VAL A 50 -11.13 -63.74 31.41
CA VAL A 50 -10.44 -62.64 30.72
C VAL A 50 -11.30 -61.99 29.62
N LYS A 51 -12.06 -62.81 28.86
CA LYS A 51 -12.97 -62.30 27.81
C LYS A 51 -13.94 -61.23 28.33
N ARG A 52 -14.48 -61.35 29.56
CA ARG A 52 -15.43 -60.35 30.08
C ARG A 52 -14.75 -59.00 30.36
N CYS A 53 -13.50 -59.01 30.81
CA CYS A 53 -12.72 -57.79 30.95
C CYS A 53 -12.39 -57.18 29.58
N LEU A 54 -12.05 -58.00 28.58
CA LEU A 54 -11.85 -57.53 27.20
C LEU A 54 -13.14 -56.99 26.57
N ASP A 55 -14.30 -57.60 26.85
CA ASP A 55 -15.62 -57.10 26.46
C ASP A 55 -15.85 -55.70 27.07
N ALA A 56 -15.59 -55.55 28.38
CA ALA A 56 -15.66 -54.28 29.10
C ALA A 56 -14.72 -53.19 28.52
N GLN A 57 -13.45 -53.52 28.21
CA GLN A 57 -12.50 -52.62 27.54
C GLN A 57 -12.95 -52.19 26.13
N ASN A 58 -13.78 -53.01 25.46
CA ASN A 58 -14.37 -52.72 24.15
C ASN A 58 -15.78 -52.09 24.24
N ARG A 59 -16.20 -51.64 25.43
CA ARG A 59 -17.54 -51.07 25.71
C ARG A 59 -18.70 -52.03 25.39
N VAL A 60 -18.55 -53.31 25.75
CA VAL A 60 -19.57 -54.35 25.60
C VAL A 60 -20.07 -54.81 26.97
N GLY A 61 -21.38 -54.75 27.18
CA GLY A 61 -22.06 -55.13 28.44
C GLY A 61 -22.76 -53.95 29.11
N THR A 62 -23.26 -54.18 30.33
CA THR A 62 -23.88 -53.16 31.20
C THR A 62 -23.60 -53.46 32.68
N GLY A 63 -23.54 -52.41 33.51
CA GLY A 63 -23.27 -52.52 34.96
C GLY A 63 -21.92 -53.14 35.30
N LEU A 64 -21.77 -53.66 36.53
CA LEU A 64 -20.48 -54.12 37.10
C LEU A 64 -19.60 -54.96 36.15
N PRO A 65 -20.10 -55.95 35.39
CA PRO A 65 -19.27 -56.74 34.49
C PRO A 65 -18.71 -55.98 33.28
N ALA A 66 -19.18 -54.76 33.01
CA ALA A 66 -18.71 -53.88 31.95
C ALA A 66 -17.64 -52.86 32.41
N GLN A 67 -17.27 -52.90 33.68
CA GLN A 67 -16.49 -51.89 34.41
C GLN A 67 -15.23 -52.54 35.01
N ASN A 68 -14.20 -51.79 35.41
CA ASN A 68 -13.04 -52.40 36.10
C ASN A 68 -13.43 -53.05 37.43
N ASN A 69 -14.49 -52.54 38.06
CA ASN A 69 -15.08 -53.05 39.30
C ASN A 69 -15.66 -54.47 39.17
N GLY A 70 -15.80 -54.99 37.94
CA GLY A 70 -16.19 -56.36 37.66
C GLY A 70 -15.04 -57.37 37.53
N HIS A 71 -13.77 -56.92 37.51
CA HIS A 71 -12.63 -57.75 37.08
C HIS A 71 -11.38 -57.59 37.95
N PRO A 72 -10.52 -58.63 38.02
CA PRO A 72 -9.11 -58.45 38.36
C PRO A 72 -8.40 -57.66 37.26
N MET A 73 -7.72 -56.58 37.64
CA MET A 73 -6.91 -55.73 36.75
C MET A 73 -5.42 -56.01 36.95
N ALA A 74 -4.68 -56.07 35.85
CA ALA A 74 -3.23 -56.27 35.80
C ALA A 74 -2.52 -54.97 35.36
N TRP A 75 -1.20 -54.92 35.50
CA TRP A 75 -0.41 -53.80 34.95
C TRP A 75 -0.37 -53.86 33.42
N ALA A 76 -0.56 -52.70 32.79
CA ALA A 76 -0.17 -52.48 31.40
C ALA A 76 1.35 -52.20 31.37
N ASP A 77 2.02 -52.78 30.38
CA ASP A 77 3.43 -52.53 30.08
C ASP A 77 3.61 -52.64 28.56
N VAL A 78 4.15 -51.58 27.96
CA VAL A 78 4.19 -51.31 26.51
C VAL A 78 5.54 -50.79 26.00
N ASP A 79 6.44 -50.34 26.88
CA ASP A 79 7.74 -49.79 26.48
C ASP A 79 8.91 -50.78 26.58
N ALA A 80 8.67 -51.93 27.25
CA ALA A 80 9.62 -53.02 27.45
C ALA A 80 10.91 -52.62 28.19
N ASP A 81 10.88 -51.53 28.98
CA ASP A 81 11.99 -51.17 29.86
C ASP A 81 11.96 -52.05 31.13
N PRO A 82 12.98 -52.88 31.39
CA PRO A 82 13.04 -53.70 32.61
C PRO A 82 13.18 -52.89 33.90
N ALA A 83 13.39 -51.57 33.83
CA ALA A 83 13.29 -50.65 34.96
C ALA A 83 11.85 -50.18 35.25
N THR A 84 10.88 -50.53 34.41
CA THR A 84 9.45 -50.30 34.66
C THR A 84 8.69 -51.59 35.03
N TYR A 85 7.77 -51.50 36.00
CA TYR A 85 6.80 -52.57 36.29
C TYR A 85 5.42 -52.32 35.66
N ASN A 86 5.15 -51.09 35.24
CA ASN A 86 4.04 -50.72 34.38
C ASN A 86 4.45 -49.53 33.50
N SER A 87 3.85 -49.43 32.31
CA SER A 87 4.09 -48.35 31.36
C SER A 87 2.91 -48.18 30.39
N SER A 88 2.67 -46.95 29.94
CA SER A 88 1.72 -46.64 28.88
C SER A 88 2.05 -45.34 28.16
N SER A 89 1.52 -45.17 26.94
CA SER A 89 1.83 -44.04 26.07
C SER A 89 0.59 -43.30 25.54
N ALA A 90 0.79 -42.01 25.26
CA ALA A 90 -0.14 -41.13 24.56
C ALA A 90 0.62 -40.22 23.58
N ARG A 91 -0.05 -39.77 22.52
CA ARG A 91 0.48 -38.82 21.54
C ARG A 91 0.08 -37.40 21.90
N LEU A 92 1.02 -36.60 22.39
CA LEU A 92 0.82 -35.19 22.67
C LEU A 92 0.86 -34.37 21.36
N PRO A 93 -0.23 -33.69 20.96
CA PRO A 93 -0.19 -32.74 19.85
C PRO A 93 0.49 -31.45 20.28
N ILE A 94 1.60 -31.11 19.63
CA ILE A 94 2.24 -29.80 19.70
C ILE A 94 2.26 -29.24 18.27
N PRO A 95 1.81 -28.00 18.01
CA PRO A 95 1.93 -27.40 16.68
C PRO A 95 3.39 -27.30 16.23
N ALA A 96 3.62 -27.38 14.91
CA ALA A 96 4.96 -27.17 14.34
C ALA A 96 5.45 -25.76 14.66
N GLY A 97 6.70 -25.63 15.12
CA GLY A 97 7.29 -24.36 15.54
C GLY A 97 6.84 -23.82 16.90
N ALA A 98 5.83 -24.41 17.55
CA ALA A 98 5.44 -24.03 18.90
C ALA A 98 6.38 -24.68 19.94
N ARG A 99 6.69 -23.93 21.00
CA ARG A 99 7.40 -24.42 22.18
C ARG A 99 6.43 -24.69 23.32
N ILE A 100 6.76 -25.61 24.20
CA ILE A 100 6.04 -25.75 25.48
C ILE A 100 6.39 -24.56 26.38
N ALA A 101 5.36 -23.94 26.95
CA ALA A 101 5.46 -22.86 27.95
C ALA A 101 5.39 -23.41 29.38
N PHE A 102 4.62 -24.48 29.57
CA PHE A 102 4.44 -25.19 30.83
C PHE A 102 3.92 -26.60 30.56
N ALA A 103 4.38 -27.60 31.32
CA ALA A 103 3.83 -28.95 31.29
C ALA A 103 3.74 -29.55 32.70
N LYS A 104 2.57 -30.07 33.07
CA LYS A 104 2.32 -30.77 34.34
C LYS A 104 1.92 -32.21 34.09
N LEU A 105 2.73 -33.14 34.57
CA LEU A 105 2.40 -34.56 34.65
C LEU A 105 1.60 -34.80 35.93
N THR A 106 0.47 -35.50 35.83
CA THR A 106 -0.42 -35.84 36.95
C THR A 106 -0.72 -37.33 36.91
N TRP A 107 -0.65 -38.05 38.03
CA TRP A 107 -0.92 -39.48 38.10
C TRP A 107 -1.70 -39.88 39.35
N ALA A 108 -2.35 -41.03 39.31
CA ALA A 108 -3.21 -41.52 40.38
C ALA A 108 -3.32 -43.06 40.37
N GLY A 109 -3.80 -43.61 41.48
CA GLY A 109 -4.09 -45.03 41.67
C GLY A 109 -4.76 -45.29 43.03
N ASN A 110 -5.15 -46.53 43.31
CA ASN A 110 -5.54 -46.91 44.66
C ASN A 110 -4.28 -46.96 45.55
N THR A 111 -4.41 -46.65 46.84
CA THR A 111 -3.35 -47.00 47.81
C THR A 111 -3.33 -48.50 48.13
N GLY A 112 -4.43 -49.20 47.83
CA GLY A 112 -4.67 -50.60 48.19
C GLY A 112 -4.73 -50.86 49.70
N ALA A 113 -4.78 -49.82 50.55
CA ALA A 113 -4.60 -49.94 52.00
C ALA A 113 -5.77 -50.63 52.72
N LEU A 114 -7.02 -50.42 52.26
CA LEU A 114 -8.24 -50.91 52.91
C LEU A 114 -8.58 -52.35 52.50
N THR A 115 -8.29 -53.33 53.36
CA THR A 115 -8.50 -54.77 53.07
C THR A 115 -9.97 -55.21 52.96
N GLY A 116 -10.92 -54.38 53.39
CA GLY A 116 -12.36 -54.67 53.29
C GLY A 116 -12.92 -54.56 51.86
N VAL A 117 -12.41 -53.62 51.08
CA VAL A 117 -12.84 -53.29 49.71
C VAL A 117 -12.00 -54.05 48.66
N PRO A 118 -12.48 -54.26 47.42
CA PRO A 118 -11.92 -55.29 46.54
C PRO A 118 -10.44 -55.10 46.19
N CYS A 119 -9.99 -53.88 45.87
CA CYS A 119 -8.59 -53.66 45.48
C CYS A 119 -7.61 -53.83 46.65
N GLY A 120 -8.06 -53.69 47.90
CA GLY A 120 -7.24 -53.99 49.08
C GLY A 120 -7.26 -55.46 49.52
N ARG A 121 -8.12 -56.31 48.92
CA ARG A 121 -8.35 -57.70 49.34
C ARG A 121 -7.30 -58.67 48.77
N GLY A 122 -6.06 -58.49 49.20
CA GLY A 122 -4.91 -59.30 48.79
C GLY A 122 -4.36 -59.02 47.37
N PRO A 123 -4.20 -57.75 46.95
CA PRO A 123 -3.60 -57.43 45.66
C PRO A 123 -2.10 -57.73 45.63
N SER A 124 -1.54 -57.86 44.42
CA SER A 124 -0.09 -57.66 44.22
C SER A 124 0.20 -56.16 44.25
N ARG A 125 1.20 -55.72 45.02
CA ARG A 125 1.55 -54.29 45.14
C ARG A 125 2.93 -54.00 44.52
N PRO A 126 3.15 -52.80 43.94
CA PRO A 126 4.51 -52.38 43.60
C PRO A 126 5.37 -52.22 44.86
N PRO A 127 6.71 -52.21 44.74
CA PRO A 127 7.59 -51.83 45.84
C PRO A 127 7.34 -50.38 46.30
N GLY A 128 7.79 -50.05 47.51
CA GLY A 128 7.72 -48.68 48.05
C GLY A 128 6.30 -48.21 48.41
N SER A 129 6.04 -46.93 48.22
CA SER A 129 4.75 -46.27 48.50
C SER A 129 4.43 -45.21 47.45
N PRO A 130 3.15 -44.90 47.20
CA PRO A 130 2.75 -43.93 46.17
C PRO A 130 3.22 -42.48 46.46
N GLU A 131 3.43 -42.14 47.74
CA GLU A 131 4.04 -40.88 48.19
C GLU A 131 5.49 -40.69 47.69
N ARG A 132 6.23 -41.78 47.44
CA ARG A 132 7.69 -41.76 47.23
C ARG A 132 8.14 -42.37 45.90
N GLN A 133 7.25 -43.09 45.22
CA GLN A 133 7.55 -43.68 43.91
C GLN A 133 7.79 -42.59 42.86
N GLN A 134 8.96 -42.62 42.23
CA GLN A 134 9.23 -41.80 41.04
C GLN A 134 8.63 -42.50 39.81
N VAL A 135 7.96 -41.72 38.96
CA VAL A 135 7.47 -42.21 37.67
C VAL A 135 8.56 -42.07 36.60
N SER A 136 8.66 -43.04 35.70
CA SER A 136 9.43 -42.90 34.47
C SER A 136 8.65 -41.99 33.53
N LEU A 137 9.30 -40.99 32.94
CA LEU A 137 8.74 -40.13 31.89
C LEU A 137 9.69 -40.14 30.69
N LYS A 138 9.17 -40.51 29.53
CA LYS A 138 9.88 -40.46 28.25
C LYS A 138 9.09 -39.64 27.23
N VAL A 139 9.76 -38.66 26.61
CA VAL A 139 9.18 -37.78 25.57
C VAL A 139 10.02 -37.91 24.30
N GLY A 140 9.46 -38.54 23.28
CA GLY A 140 10.25 -39.04 22.15
C GLY A 140 11.33 -40.01 22.64
N ASP A 141 12.59 -39.71 22.37
CA ASP A 141 13.73 -40.51 22.84
C ASP A 141 14.29 -40.07 24.21
N ARG A 142 13.81 -38.96 24.78
CA ARG A 142 14.38 -38.38 26.02
C ARG A 142 13.64 -38.90 27.26
N GLY A 143 14.31 -39.71 28.07
CA GLY A 143 13.78 -40.28 29.32
C GLY A 143 14.34 -39.62 30.59
N GLY A 144 13.59 -39.72 31.69
CA GLY A 144 14.00 -39.29 33.03
C GLY A 144 13.05 -39.85 34.12
N LEU A 145 13.50 -39.81 35.38
CA LEU A 145 12.66 -40.13 36.54
C LEU A 145 12.09 -38.83 37.14
N VAL A 146 10.78 -38.82 37.40
CA VAL A 146 10.05 -37.68 37.94
C VAL A 146 9.51 -38.03 39.32
N ALA A 147 9.92 -37.28 40.34
CA ALA A 147 9.39 -37.42 41.69
C ALA A 147 8.04 -36.70 41.87
N PRO A 148 7.18 -37.13 42.81
CA PRO A 148 6.03 -36.35 43.24
C PRO A 148 6.47 -34.96 43.73
N GLY A 149 6.11 -33.90 43.00
CA GLY A 149 6.25 -32.51 43.46
C GLY A 149 5.12 -32.13 44.43
N ARG A 150 3.95 -32.73 44.24
CA ARG A 150 2.83 -32.74 45.18
C ARG A 150 2.24 -34.14 45.27
N TYR A 151 1.82 -34.54 46.47
CA TYR A 151 1.07 -35.77 46.75
C TYR A 151 -0.20 -35.41 47.54
N THR A 152 -1.30 -36.12 47.33
CA THR A 152 -2.55 -36.00 48.12
C THR A 152 -3.32 -37.32 48.03
N GLU A 153 -3.81 -37.83 49.16
CA GLU A 153 -4.64 -39.05 49.23
C GLU A 153 -5.92 -38.83 50.04
N ASP A 154 -6.89 -39.71 49.85
CA ASP A 154 -8.15 -39.67 50.59
C ASP A 154 -7.89 -39.91 52.09
N PRO A 155 -8.30 -39.01 52.99
CA PRO A 155 -8.20 -39.26 54.43
C PRO A 155 -9.18 -40.38 54.82
N LEU A 156 -8.65 -41.48 55.37
CA LEU A 156 -9.39 -42.72 55.66
C LEU A 156 -10.69 -42.56 56.46
N GLY A 157 -10.82 -41.49 57.25
CA GLY A 157 -12.04 -41.18 58.02
C GLY A 157 -13.14 -40.43 57.25
N ALA A 158 -12.94 -40.12 55.97
CA ALA A 158 -13.86 -39.34 55.14
C ALA A 158 -14.44 -40.11 53.93
N ILE A 159 -14.05 -41.37 53.76
CA ILE A 159 -14.51 -42.27 52.69
C ILE A 159 -15.39 -43.38 53.26
N ALA A 160 -16.34 -43.90 52.49
CA ALA A 160 -17.23 -44.95 52.96
C ALA A 160 -16.55 -46.33 52.95
N HIS A 161 -17.14 -47.28 53.66
CA HIS A 161 -16.73 -48.69 53.64
C HIS A 161 -16.92 -49.38 52.26
N THR A 162 -17.57 -48.71 51.32
CA THR A 162 -17.74 -49.07 49.90
C THR A 162 -16.73 -48.39 48.98
N ASP A 163 -16.07 -47.32 49.42
CA ASP A 163 -15.14 -46.54 48.59
C ASP A 163 -13.70 -47.03 48.74
N HIS A 164 -12.94 -47.00 47.65
CA HIS A 164 -11.49 -47.17 47.68
C HIS A 164 -10.78 -45.90 48.18
N GLN A 165 -9.68 -46.06 48.93
CA GLN A 165 -8.76 -44.96 49.18
C GLN A 165 -7.93 -44.70 47.91
N PHE A 166 -8.12 -43.54 47.30
CA PHE A 166 -7.35 -43.08 46.16
C PHE A 166 -6.20 -42.16 46.59
N TYR A 167 -5.22 -42.00 45.70
CA TYR A 167 -4.29 -40.87 45.74
C TYR A 167 -4.19 -40.20 44.38
N SER A 168 -3.66 -38.98 44.36
CA SER A 168 -3.05 -38.40 43.16
C SER A 168 -1.76 -37.66 43.51
N ALA A 169 -0.86 -37.59 42.54
CA ALA A 169 0.39 -36.86 42.61
C ALA A 169 0.61 -36.09 41.31
N ASN A 170 1.41 -35.02 41.37
CA ASN A 170 1.81 -34.29 40.17
C ASN A 170 3.21 -33.67 40.29
N ALA A 171 3.75 -33.27 39.14
CA ALA A 171 5.02 -32.57 39.01
C ALA A 171 5.01 -31.65 37.78
N ASP A 172 5.72 -30.51 37.90
CA ASP A 172 6.16 -29.75 36.73
C ASP A 172 7.23 -30.55 35.99
N VAL A 173 7.02 -30.73 34.68
CA VAL A 173 7.91 -31.47 33.78
C VAL A 173 8.34 -30.63 32.57
N THR A 174 8.15 -29.30 32.62
CA THR A 174 8.37 -28.36 31.51
C THR A 174 9.76 -28.50 30.87
N ASP A 175 10.82 -28.68 31.67
CA ASP A 175 12.18 -28.87 31.14
C ASP A 175 12.35 -30.14 30.28
N HIS A 176 11.56 -31.20 30.51
CA HIS A 176 11.56 -32.41 29.65
C HIS A 176 11.08 -32.11 28.22
N PHE A 177 10.41 -30.98 28.00
CA PHE A 177 9.95 -30.50 26.69
C PHE A 177 10.86 -29.42 26.09
N ARG A 178 11.92 -28.98 26.77
CA ARG A 178 12.83 -27.94 26.27
C ARG A 178 13.44 -28.33 24.92
N GLY A 179 13.16 -27.54 23.88
CA GLY A 179 13.63 -27.79 22.50
C GLY A 179 12.86 -28.87 21.72
N ILE A 180 11.79 -29.45 22.27
CA ILE A 180 10.84 -30.28 21.50
C ILE A 180 9.82 -29.36 20.83
N THR A 181 9.56 -29.61 19.54
CA THR A 181 8.49 -28.97 18.76
C THR A 181 7.82 -30.04 17.88
N GLY A 182 6.54 -29.86 17.56
CA GLY A 182 5.78 -30.85 16.79
C GLY A 182 5.27 -32.06 17.60
N PRO A 183 4.34 -32.86 17.04
CA PRO A 183 3.64 -33.92 17.78
C PRO A 183 4.57 -35.02 18.30
N SER A 184 4.53 -35.28 19.60
CA SER A 184 5.46 -36.16 20.30
C SER A 184 4.74 -37.33 20.96
N THR A 185 5.35 -38.52 20.99
CA THR A 185 4.91 -39.59 21.89
C THR A 185 5.42 -39.30 23.29
N VAL A 186 4.53 -39.41 24.28
CA VAL A 186 4.83 -39.38 25.71
C VAL A 186 4.53 -40.77 26.26
N THR A 187 5.50 -41.37 26.92
CA THR A 187 5.36 -42.64 27.65
C THR A 187 5.63 -42.39 29.11
N VAL A 188 4.78 -42.95 29.99
CA VAL A 188 4.90 -42.83 31.44
C VAL A 188 4.78 -44.22 32.06
N GLY A 189 5.66 -44.52 33.01
CA GLY A 189 5.68 -45.80 33.71
C GLY A 189 6.04 -45.67 35.18
N ASN A 190 6.06 -46.78 35.91
CA ASN A 190 6.22 -46.82 37.36
C ASN A 190 5.19 -45.97 38.14
N VAL A 191 3.97 -45.82 37.60
CA VAL A 191 2.84 -45.20 38.31
C VAL A 191 2.36 -46.19 39.37
N TRP A 192 2.48 -45.81 40.64
CA TRP A 192 2.22 -46.73 41.75
C TRP A 192 0.75 -47.10 41.84
N THR A 193 0.42 -48.36 41.58
CA THR A 193 -0.92 -48.92 41.86
C THR A 193 -0.86 -50.45 42.04
N PRO A 194 -1.68 -51.05 42.92
CA PRO A 194 -1.80 -52.51 43.01
C PRO A 194 -2.42 -53.15 41.76
N GLN A 195 -2.13 -54.44 41.55
CA GLN A 195 -2.89 -55.33 40.67
C GLN A 195 -3.85 -56.17 41.52
N GLY A 196 -5.13 -56.17 41.17
CA GLY A 196 -6.18 -56.77 41.99
C GLY A 196 -7.56 -56.51 41.41
N PHE A 197 -8.58 -57.04 42.08
CA PHE A 197 -9.98 -56.79 41.70
C PHE A 197 -10.31 -55.31 41.89
N ASP A 198 -10.89 -54.64 40.89
CA ASP A 198 -11.30 -53.24 41.00
C ASP A 198 -10.14 -52.26 41.34
N CYS A 199 -8.95 -52.51 40.76
CA CYS A 199 -7.79 -51.61 40.89
C CYS A 199 -7.55 -50.80 39.60
N PHE A 200 -7.29 -49.50 39.76
CA PHE A 200 -6.96 -48.56 38.68
C PHE A 200 -5.57 -47.94 38.87
N GLY A 201 -5.04 -47.37 37.80
CA GLY A 201 -4.00 -46.37 37.90
C GLY A 201 -3.70 -45.81 36.53
N GLY A 202 -3.21 -44.57 36.48
CA GLY A 202 -2.91 -43.93 35.21
C GLY A 202 -2.40 -42.51 35.38
N TRP A 203 -2.27 -41.83 34.26
CA TRP A 203 -1.68 -40.50 34.19
C TRP A 203 -2.34 -39.61 33.14
N SER A 204 -2.20 -38.30 33.33
CA SER A 204 -2.44 -37.27 32.32
C SER A 204 -1.29 -36.28 32.27
N LEU A 205 -1.15 -35.63 31.11
CA LEU A 205 -0.21 -34.55 30.87
C LEU A 205 -0.99 -33.34 30.36
N THR A 206 -1.04 -32.27 31.15
CA THR A 206 -1.43 -30.95 30.67
C THR A 206 -0.20 -30.24 30.13
N ALA A 207 -0.18 -29.91 28.84
CA ALA A 207 0.91 -29.14 28.24
C ALA A 207 0.37 -27.88 27.55
N VAL A 208 0.86 -26.72 27.99
CA VAL A 208 0.58 -25.41 27.40
C VAL A 208 1.65 -25.14 26.34
N TRP A 209 1.24 -24.93 25.09
CA TRP A 209 2.12 -24.64 23.96
C TRP A 209 1.93 -23.19 23.51
N MET A 210 2.99 -22.55 23.02
CA MET A 210 2.94 -21.18 22.52
C MET A 210 3.94 -20.89 21.40
N PHE A 211 3.65 -19.82 20.68
CA PHE A 211 4.58 -19.06 19.86
C PHE A 211 4.92 -17.73 20.54
N ASP A 212 6.04 -17.11 20.17
CA ASP A 212 6.46 -15.81 20.70
C ASP A 212 5.83 -14.62 19.94
N ALA A 213 5.13 -14.88 18.83
CA ALA A 213 4.44 -13.92 17.97
C ALA A 213 3.20 -14.60 17.31
N PRO A 214 2.24 -13.84 16.73
CA PRO A 214 1.09 -14.41 16.04
C PRO A 214 1.48 -15.41 14.95
N GLN A 215 0.70 -16.49 14.80
CA GLN A 215 0.85 -17.52 13.77
C GLN A 215 -0.51 -17.94 13.22
N SER A 216 -0.58 -18.62 12.07
CA SER A 216 -1.86 -19.07 11.49
C SER A 216 -2.65 -20.04 12.39
N SER A 217 -1.96 -20.80 13.24
CA SER A 217 -2.53 -21.69 14.27
C SER A 217 -2.81 -21.01 15.61
N ALA A 218 -2.30 -19.79 15.82
CA ALA A 218 -2.51 -18.96 17.01
C ALA A 218 -2.47 -17.46 16.63
N PRO A 219 -3.47 -16.95 15.89
CA PRO A 219 -3.43 -15.60 15.27
C PRO A 219 -3.74 -14.46 16.25
N ALA A 220 -3.94 -14.79 17.52
CA ALA A 220 -4.24 -13.90 18.63
C ALA A 220 -3.95 -14.63 19.95
N ARG A 221 -3.88 -13.88 21.05
CA ARG A 221 -3.63 -14.44 22.38
C ARG A 221 -4.85 -15.13 23.02
N LYS A 222 -4.57 -16.07 23.92
CA LYS A 222 -5.53 -16.67 24.86
C LYS A 222 -4.95 -16.64 26.27
N GLN A 223 -5.78 -16.41 27.29
CA GLN A 223 -5.38 -16.69 28.67
C GLN A 223 -5.51 -18.19 28.91
N VAL A 224 -4.41 -18.86 29.25
CA VAL A 224 -4.40 -20.28 29.62
C VAL A 224 -4.04 -20.39 31.11
N VAL A 225 -4.89 -21.08 31.87
CA VAL A 225 -4.74 -21.26 33.32
C VAL A 225 -4.81 -22.74 33.67
N VAL A 226 -3.77 -23.28 34.31
CA VAL A 226 -3.73 -24.65 34.82
C VAL A 226 -3.93 -24.62 36.33
N TYR A 227 -4.80 -25.50 36.82
CA TYR A 227 -5.16 -25.64 38.23
C TYR A 227 -4.80 -27.02 38.77
N ASP A 228 -4.58 -27.09 40.08
CA ASP A 228 -4.53 -28.32 40.87
C ASP A 228 -5.88 -28.53 41.58
N THR A 229 -6.46 -29.72 41.47
CA THR A 229 -7.67 -30.09 42.23
C THR A 229 -7.45 -31.38 43.01
N TYR A 230 -8.29 -31.62 44.01
CA TYR A 230 -8.47 -32.94 44.61
C TYR A 230 -9.96 -33.09 44.93
N SER A 231 -10.76 -33.24 43.87
CA SER A 231 -12.21 -33.26 43.94
C SER A 231 -12.68 -34.71 43.86
N ARG A 232 -12.65 -35.38 45.01
CA ARG A 232 -13.13 -36.75 45.23
C ARG A 232 -14.66 -36.78 45.30
N VAL A 233 -15.29 -37.50 44.37
CA VAL A 233 -16.69 -37.92 44.44
C VAL A 233 -16.73 -39.32 45.07
N LEU A 234 -17.74 -39.62 45.89
CA LEU A 234 -17.83 -40.86 46.67
C LEU A 234 -19.21 -41.51 46.50
N THR A 235 -19.29 -42.83 46.64
CA THR A 235 -20.57 -43.57 46.53
C THR A 235 -21.64 -43.07 47.51
N THR A 236 -21.24 -42.58 48.69
CA THR A 236 -22.13 -41.99 49.70
C THR A 236 -22.19 -40.46 49.68
N LYS A 237 -21.37 -39.80 48.86
CA LYS A 237 -21.35 -38.35 48.66
C LYS A 237 -21.14 -38.04 47.17
N PRO A 238 -22.22 -38.11 46.35
CA PRO A 238 -22.15 -38.05 44.90
C PRO A 238 -21.94 -36.62 44.33
N SER A 239 -21.26 -35.74 45.08
CA SER A 239 -20.81 -34.44 44.56
C SER A 239 -19.50 -33.94 45.17
N ALA A 240 -18.69 -33.34 44.31
CA ALA A 240 -17.50 -32.57 44.65
C ALA A 240 -17.56 -31.20 43.94
N HIS A 241 -16.95 -30.18 44.55
CA HIS A 241 -17.01 -28.80 44.05
C HIS A 241 -15.65 -28.13 44.17
N ALA A 242 -15.33 -27.26 43.21
CA ALA A 242 -14.09 -26.48 43.18
C ALA A 242 -14.33 -25.08 42.62
N ARG A 243 -13.52 -24.11 43.05
CA ARG A 243 -13.61 -22.71 42.62
C ARG A 243 -12.36 -22.33 41.82
N LEU A 244 -12.54 -21.97 40.55
CA LEU A 244 -11.46 -21.52 39.66
C LEU A 244 -11.39 -19.99 39.67
N GLU A 245 -10.54 -19.38 40.49
CA GLU A 245 -10.57 -17.91 40.68
C GLU A 245 -9.87 -17.08 39.61
N ALA A 246 -8.94 -17.64 38.82
CA ALA A 246 -8.03 -16.85 37.99
C ALA A 246 -8.49 -16.62 36.54
N ILE A 247 -9.24 -17.57 35.95
CA ILE A 247 -9.68 -17.48 34.54
C ILE A 247 -10.59 -16.26 34.30
N ARG A 248 -10.34 -15.50 33.24
CA ARG A 248 -11.16 -14.36 32.82
C ARG A 248 -11.66 -14.57 31.39
N SER A 249 -12.98 -14.58 31.23
CA SER A 249 -13.62 -14.66 29.90
C SER A 249 -13.72 -13.28 29.27
N ALA A 250 -13.21 -13.13 28.05
CA ALA A 250 -13.47 -11.96 27.22
C ALA A 250 -14.78 -12.11 26.39
N GLY A 251 -15.62 -13.12 26.68
CA GLY A 251 -16.82 -13.44 25.90
C GLY A 251 -16.55 -14.22 24.62
N GLY A 252 -15.38 -14.84 24.52
CA GLY A 252 -14.98 -15.68 23.41
C GLY A 252 -15.06 -17.17 23.67
N LEU A 253 -14.63 -17.96 22.68
CA LEU A 253 -14.45 -19.40 22.84
C LEU A 253 -13.58 -19.68 24.07
N THR A 254 -14.10 -20.53 24.95
CA THR A 254 -13.44 -20.96 26.18
C THR A 254 -13.42 -22.48 26.22
N ARG A 255 -12.25 -23.08 26.44
CA ARG A 255 -12.01 -24.53 26.50
C ARG A 255 -11.71 -24.94 27.94
N ALA A 256 -12.19 -26.11 28.36
CA ALA A 256 -11.84 -26.74 29.62
C ALA A 256 -11.28 -28.14 29.37
N GLY A 257 -10.08 -28.42 29.86
CA GLY A 257 -9.51 -29.76 29.98
C GLY A 257 -9.67 -30.27 31.40
N VAL A 258 -10.11 -31.51 31.58
CA VAL A 258 -10.33 -32.13 32.90
C VAL A 258 -9.60 -33.47 32.97
N THR A 259 -8.86 -33.69 34.07
CA THR A 259 -8.28 -34.99 34.45
C THR A 259 -9.11 -35.60 35.58
N GLY A 260 -9.92 -36.60 35.23
CA GLY A 260 -10.59 -37.53 36.13
C GLY A 260 -9.91 -38.90 36.14
N PHE A 261 -10.09 -39.62 37.24
CA PHE A 261 -9.66 -41.00 37.44
C PHE A 261 -10.80 -41.81 38.08
N GLU A 262 -10.91 -43.10 37.73
CA GLU A 262 -12.00 -44.01 38.16
C GLU A 262 -13.39 -43.56 37.72
N GLY A 263 -13.52 -43.11 36.46
CA GLY A 263 -14.79 -42.78 35.82
C GLY A 263 -15.32 -43.95 35.00
N ASP A 264 -16.52 -44.43 35.32
CA ASP A 264 -17.04 -45.68 34.78
C ASP A 264 -17.98 -45.49 33.58
N TRP A 265 -17.58 -45.96 32.38
CA TRP A 265 -18.35 -45.72 31.15
C TRP A 265 -19.78 -46.31 31.15
N ALA A 266 -20.05 -47.29 32.01
CA ALA A 266 -21.33 -47.98 32.13
C ALA A 266 -22.20 -47.51 33.32
N VAL A 267 -21.74 -46.52 34.12
CA VAL A 267 -22.61 -45.69 34.96
C VAL A 267 -23.21 -44.56 34.10
N THR A 268 -24.37 -44.04 34.50
CA THR A 268 -24.92 -42.77 33.98
C THR A 268 -25.32 -41.84 35.12
N GLY A 269 -25.40 -40.54 34.82
CA GLY A 269 -25.59 -39.48 35.83
C GLY A 269 -24.33 -38.66 36.10
N ASP A 270 -23.19 -39.05 35.53
CA ASP A 270 -21.87 -38.47 35.74
C ASP A 270 -21.67 -37.18 34.95
N ARG A 271 -21.55 -36.05 35.65
CA ARG A 271 -21.54 -34.72 35.02
C ARG A 271 -20.35 -33.89 35.45
N PHE A 272 -19.82 -33.17 34.47
CA PHE A 272 -19.00 -32.00 34.69
C PHE A 272 -19.85 -30.75 34.46
N GLU A 273 -20.13 -30.01 35.54
CA GLU A 273 -20.92 -28.79 35.49
C GLU A 273 -20.04 -27.56 35.78
N VAL A 274 -20.22 -26.51 34.97
CA VAL A 274 -19.55 -25.21 35.14
C VAL A 274 -20.63 -24.16 35.37
N ASN A 275 -20.49 -23.38 36.45
CA ASN A 275 -21.46 -22.38 36.89
C ASN A 275 -22.92 -22.91 36.98
N GLY A 276 -23.09 -24.19 37.37
CA GLY A 276 -24.40 -24.83 37.55
C GLY A 276 -25.04 -25.38 36.27
N ARG A 277 -24.28 -25.54 35.19
CA ARG A 277 -24.74 -26.15 33.93
C ARG A 277 -23.80 -27.25 33.50
N ASN A 278 -24.32 -28.46 33.24
CA ASN A 278 -23.57 -29.53 32.59
C ASN A 278 -23.01 -29.05 31.24
N VAL A 279 -21.70 -29.17 31.07
CA VAL A 279 -21.01 -28.79 29.82
C VAL A 279 -20.71 -29.99 28.92
N ALA A 280 -20.90 -31.21 29.43
CA ALA A 280 -20.95 -32.41 28.61
C ALA A 280 -22.25 -32.45 27.78
N ARG A 281 -22.18 -32.99 26.56
CA ARG A 281 -23.38 -33.33 25.75
C ARG A 281 -23.92 -34.73 26.06
N THR A 282 -23.26 -35.45 26.97
CA THR A 282 -23.60 -36.79 27.44
C THR A 282 -24.13 -36.74 28.88
N ASP A 283 -24.84 -37.81 29.27
CA ASP A 283 -25.27 -38.11 30.63
C ASP A 283 -24.20 -38.83 31.47
N ASN A 284 -23.08 -39.21 30.84
CA ASN A 284 -21.82 -39.55 31.50
C ASN A 284 -20.64 -38.78 30.85
N PHE A 285 -19.91 -37.99 31.64
CA PHE A 285 -18.64 -37.36 31.26
C PHE A 285 -17.40 -38.18 31.65
N PHE A 286 -17.40 -38.79 32.84
CA PHE A 286 -16.31 -39.61 33.39
C PHE A 286 -16.52 -41.07 32.97
N ALA A 287 -16.08 -41.40 31.74
CA ALA A 287 -16.36 -42.65 31.06
C ALA A 287 -15.09 -43.32 30.50
N SER A 288 -14.01 -43.30 31.29
CA SER A 288 -12.70 -43.89 31.04
C SER A 288 -12.22 -43.78 29.58
N ALA A 289 -12.01 -42.55 29.13
CA ALA A 289 -11.35 -42.26 27.86
C ALA A 289 -10.50 -40.99 27.93
N ALA A 290 -9.28 -41.09 27.42
CA ALA A 290 -8.28 -40.04 27.43
C ALA A 290 -7.94 -39.57 26.01
N ASP A 291 -7.86 -38.25 25.82
CA ASP A 291 -7.36 -37.61 24.61
C ASP A 291 -5.92 -38.10 24.35
N GLY A 292 -5.58 -38.31 23.07
CA GLY A 292 -4.24 -38.72 22.65
C GLY A 292 -3.80 -40.16 22.96
N GLN A 293 -4.60 -40.97 23.67
CA GLN A 293 -4.29 -42.36 24.05
C GLN A 293 -3.69 -43.19 22.88
N LEU A 294 -2.51 -43.81 23.11
CA LEU A 294 -1.73 -44.49 22.07
C LEU A 294 -1.53 -46.00 22.33
N ASP A 295 -1.06 -46.40 23.52
CA ASP A 295 -0.86 -47.81 23.89
C ASP A 295 -0.85 -47.99 25.43
N PRO A 296 -1.71 -48.80 26.07
CA PRO A 296 -2.84 -49.53 25.47
C PRO A 296 -3.87 -48.57 24.88
N LYS A 297 -4.60 -49.02 23.85
CA LYS A 297 -5.60 -48.23 23.13
C LYS A 297 -6.99 -48.87 23.17
N SER A 298 -7.51 -49.06 24.38
CA SER A 298 -8.85 -49.60 24.63
C SER A 298 -9.92 -48.52 24.48
N ALA A 299 -11.10 -48.88 23.98
CA ALA A 299 -12.21 -47.93 23.82
C ALA A 299 -12.75 -47.42 25.16
N ASN A 300 -12.71 -48.30 26.18
CA ASN A 300 -12.79 -47.97 27.60
C ASN A 300 -11.41 -48.30 28.19
N ASN A 301 -10.71 -47.30 28.73
CA ASN A 301 -9.37 -47.46 29.29
C ASN A 301 -9.35 -47.87 30.79
N MET A 302 -10.51 -48.11 31.41
CA MET A 302 -10.66 -48.71 32.74
C MET A 302 -9.88 -47.96 33.84
N SER A 303 -9.72 -46.64 33.73
CA SER A 303 -9.01 -45.83 34.75
C SER A 303 -9.03 -44.30 34.55
N VAL A 304 -9.00 -43.75 33.33
CA VAL A 304 -8.55 -42.36 33.08
C VAL A 304 -9.45 -41.58 32.13
N ASP A 305 -9.93 -40.42 32.60
CA ASP A 305 -10.55 -39.40 31.77
C ASP A 305 -9.66 -38.16 31.68
N ALA A 306 -8.95 -38.01 30.57
CA ALA A 306 -8.18 -36.80 30.26
C ALA A 306 -8.79 -36.15 29.02
N ARG A 307 -9.83 -35.31 29.20
CA ARG A 307 -10.69 -34.84 28.10
C ARG A 307 -10.78 -33.34 28.00
N THR A 308 -10.84 -32.84 26.76
CA THR A 308 -11.08 -31.42 26.47
C THR A 308 -12.49 -31.16 25.93
N VAL A 309 -13.18 -30.17 26.48
CA VAL A 309 -14.48 -29.68 26.00
C VAL A 309 -14.47 -28.18 25.72
N GLU A 310 -15.28 -27.76 24.75
CA GLU A 310 -15.60 -26.35 24.52
C GLU A 310 -16.80 -25.94 25.37
N LEU A 311 -16.67 -24.83 26.10
CA LEU A 311 -17.73 -24.31 26.94
C LEU A 311 -18.65 -23.39 26.14
N PRO A 312 -19.98 -23.50 26.29
CA PRO A 312 -20.92 -22.50 25.74
C PRO A 312 -20.57 -21.09 26.22
N GLY A 313 -20.62 -20.10 25.32
CA GLY A 313 -20.14 -18.73 25.58
C GLY A 313 -20.90 -17.95 26.67
N ASP A 314 -22.05 -18.46 27.12
CA ASP A 314 -22.87 -17.95 28.21
C ASP A 314 -22.57 -18.58 29.59
N VAL A 315 -21.75 -19.63 29.63
CA VAL A 315 -21.41 -20.36 30.87
C VAL A 315 -20.33 -19.65 31.70
N VAL A 316 -19.30 -19.08 31.07
CA VAL A 316 -18.30 -18.23 31.73
C VAL A 316 -18.39 -16.84 31.11
N LYS A 317 -19.20 -15.96 31.72
CA LYS A 317 -19.56 -14.68 31.08
C LYS A 317 -18.43 -13.65 31.17
N PRO A 318 -18.41 -12.64 30.30
CA PRO A 318 -17.53 -11.50 30.47
C PRO A 318 -17.68 -10.83 31.82
N ARG A 319 -16.56 -10.36 32.39
CA ARG A 319 -16.47 -9.63 33.67
C ARG A 319 -16.82 -10.46 34.92
N GLU A 320 -17.37 -11.67 34.79
CA GLU A 320 -17.41 -12.63 35.89
C GLU A 320 -15.98 -13.13 36.18
N SER A 321 -15.58 -13.10 37.46
CA SER A 321 -14.25 -13.54 37.88
C SER A 321 -14.22 -15.05 38.10
N GLY A 322 -13.73 -15.79 37.11
CA GLY A 322 -13.50 -17.22 37.23
C GLY A 322 -14.74 -18.07 37.01
N ALA A 323 -14.72 -19.30 37.53
CA ALA A 323 -15.86 -20.21 37.49
C ALA A 323 -16.04 -20.99 38.82
N ASN A 324 -17.24 -21.51 39.03
CA ASN A 324 -17.54 -22.59 39.98
C ASN A 324 -17.66 -23.89 39.20
N LEU A 325 -17.05 -24.97 39.69
CA LEU A 325 -17.20 -26.32 39.16
C LEU A 325 -18.03 -27.17 40.11
N ALA A 326 -18.87 -28.02 39.55
CA ALA A 326 -19.42 -29.17 40.24
C ALA A 326 -19.12 -30.43 39.42
N PHE A 327 -18.74 -31.49 40.12
CA PHE A 327 -18.62 -32.83 39.59
C PHE A 327 -19.64 -33.68 40.35
N THR A 328 -20.58 -34.31 39.65
CA THR A 328 -21.67 -35.09 40.26
C THR A 328 -21.77 -36.47 39.63
N SER A 329 -22.40 -37.41 40.34
CA SER A 329 -22.65 -38.78 39.87
C SER A 329 -24.05 -39.27 40.24
N GLY A 330 -24.50 -40.34 39.60
CA GLY A 330 -25.64 -41.15 40.04
C GLY A 330 -25.26 -42.24 41.06
N SER A 331 -24.08 -42.84 40.95
CA SER A 331 -23.65 -44.00 41.77
C SER A 331 -22.14 -44.31 41.75
N ASP A 332 -21.34 -43.54 41.03
CA ASP A 332 -19.89 -43.72 40.84
C ASP A 332 -19.07 -42.99 41.92
N ALA A 333 -17.78 -43.30 42.01
CA ALA A 333 -16.83 -42.75 42.96
C ALA A 333 -15.47 -42.48 42.29
N TYR A 334 -15.41 -41.43 41.47
CA TYR A 334 -14.20 -40.95 40.78
C TYR A 334 -13.43 -39.85 41.55
N LEU A 335 -12.26 -39.47 41.03
CA LEU A 335 -11.43 -38.35 41.52
C LEU A 335 -11.02 -37.41 40.39
N VAL A 336 -11.30 -36.10 40.53
CA VAL A 336 -10.80 -35.06 39.61
C VAL A 336 -9.59 -34.35 40.21
N SER A 337 -8.42 -34.50 39.56
CA SER A 337 -7.10 -34.07 40.07
C SER A 337 -6.49 -32.87 39.34
N GLY A 338 -6.95 -32.57 38.13
CA GLY A 338 -6.44 -31.47 37.32
C GLY A 338 -7.51 -30.84 36.44
N VAL A 339 -7.49 -29.52 36.34
CA VAL A 339 -8.32 -28.74 35.42
C VAL A 339 -7.45 -27.70 34.72
N VAL A 340 -7.65 -27.52 33.42
CA VAL A 340 -7.03 -26.43 32.64
C VAL A 340 -8.11 -25.67 31.90
N MET A 341 -8.04 -24.34 31.93
CA MET A 341 -8.96 -23.44 31.25
C MET A 341 -8.21 -22.60 30.23
N SER A 342 -8.77 -22.41 29.05
CA SER A 342 -8.25 -21.49 28.04
C SER A 342 -9.37 -20.60 27.55
N SER A 343 -9.21 -19.28 27.59
CA SER A 343 -10.21 -18.33 27.11
C SER A 343 -9.60 -17.33 26.15
N GLY A 344 -10.26 -17.15 25.00
CA GLY A 344 -9.83 -16.24 23.95
C GLY A 344 -9.65 -14.79 24.42
N ARG A 345 -8.81 -14.06 23.70
CA ARG A 345 -8.81 -12.60 23.67
C ARG A 345 -9.17 -12.09 22.28
N PRO A 346 -9.76 -10.88 22.16
CA PRO A 346 -9.81 -10.16 20.90
C PRO A 346 -8.40 -9.69 20.53
N GLU A 347 -8.12 -9.59 19.23
CA GLU A 347 -6.89 -8.96 18.75
C GLU A 347 -7.17 -8.32 17.39
N LEU A 348 -6.70 -7.09 17.19
CA LEU A 348 -7.01 -6.31 15.98
C LEU A 348 -5.84 -6.41 15.00
N ALA A 349 -6.16 -6.72 13.75
CA ALA A 349 -5.30 -6.47 12.59
C ALA A 349 -5.95 -5.40 11.71
N VAL A 350 -5.15 -4.53 11.09
CA VAL A 350 -5.65 -3.42 10.26
C VAL A 350 -4.87 -3.37 8.96
N VAL A 351 -5.59 -3.11 7.86
CA VAL A 351 -5.01 -2.76 6.56
C VAL A 351 -5.67 -1.49 6.04
N THR A 352 -4.91 -0.66 5.33
CA THR A 352 -5.41 0.58 4.71
C THR A 352 -4.83 0.80 3.31
N SER A 353 -5.60 1.44 2.45
CA SER A 353 -5.21 1.89 1.11
C SER A 353 -5.85 3.25 0.83
N VAL A 354 -5.35 3.99 -0.15
CA VAL A 354 -5.97 5.22 -0.67
C VAL A 354 -6.18 5.08 -2.16
N GLU A 355 -7.35 5.50 -2.64
CA GLU A 355 -7.74 5.47 -4.06
C GLU A 355 -8.26 6.85 -4.51
N PRO A 356 -7.70 7.44 -5.59
CA PRO A 356 -6.49 7.02 -6.28
C PRO A 356 -5.24 7.20 -5.40
N ALA A 357 -4.24 6.32 -5.56
CA ALA A 357 -2.97 6.41 -4.83
C ALA A 357 -2.05 7.55 -5.31
N VAL A 358 -2.41 8.20 -6.43
CA VAL A 358 -1.78 9.40 -6.99
C VAL A 358 -2.88 10.41 -7.31
N ALA A 359 -2.72 11.66 -6.91
CA ALA A 359 -3.70 12.73 -7.14
C ALA A 359 -3.04 14.10 -7.38
N HIS A 360 -3.81 15.07 -7.85
CA HIS A 360 -3.45 16.49 -7.75
C HIS A 360 -3.97 17.09 -6.45
N GLU A 361 -3.35 18.17 -5.97
CA GLU A 361 -3.87 18.97 -4.85
C GLU A 361 -5.36 19.31 -5.08
N GLY A 362 -6.20 19.02 -4.08
CA GLY A 362 -7.64 19.27 -4.13
C GLY A 362 -8.50 18.19 -4.82
N GLU A 363 -7.94 17.21 -5.52
CA GLU A 363 -8.70 16.08 -6.08
C GLU A 363 -9.21 15.14 -4.97
N GLN A 364 -10.39 14.53 -5.16
CA GLN A 364 -10.97 13.67 -4.12
C GLN A 364 -10.27 12.30 -4.07
N VAL A 365 -9.65 12.01 -2.92
CA VAL A 365 -9.02 10.75 -2.56
C VAL A 365 -9.80 10.07 -1.45
N THR A 366 -9.95 8.74 -1.55
CA THR A 366 -10.68 7.93 -0.57
C THR A 366 -9.72 6.98 0.15
N GLN A 367 -9.43 7.24 1.42
CA GLN A 367 -8.82 6.25 2.31
C GLN A 367 -9.85 5.16 2.62
N SER A 368 -9.45 3.91 2.39
CA SER A 368 -10.16 2.71 2.81
C SER A 368 -9.42 2.03 3.94
N VAL A 369 -10.16 1.51 4.92
CA VAL A 369 -9.64 0.74 6.05
C VAL A 369 -10.46 -0.53 6.21
N THR A 370 -9.77 -1.65 6.42
CA THR A 370 -10.38 -2.89 6.93
C THR A 370 -9.73 -3.23 8.26
N VAL A 371 -10.55 -3.37 9.31
CA VAL A 371 -10.13 -3.86 10.63
C VAL A 371 -10.70 -5.25 10.84
N THR A 372 -9.84 -6.19 11.21
CA THR A 372 -10.19 -7.60 11.41
C THR A 372 -9.91 -7.98 12.85
N ASN A 373 -10.88 -8.61 13.52
CA ASN A 373 -10.63 -9.24 14.81
C ASN A 373 -10.08 -10.66 14.58
N THR A 374 -8.76 -10.83 14.67
CA THR A 374 -8.10 -12.14 14.56
C THR A 374 -8.27 -12.98 15.83
N GLY A 375 -8.79 -12.37 16.90
CA GLY A 375 -9.08 -12.99 18.18
C GLY A 375 -10.28 -13.93 18.18
N SER A 376 -10.29 -14.84 19.16
CA SER A 376 -11.41 -15.76 19.41
C SER A 376 -12.42 -15.23 20.44
N ALA A 377 -12.35 -13.92 20.77
CA ALA A 377 -13.31 -13.20 21.60
C ALA A 377 -13.68 -11.82 20.97
N PRO A 378 -14.82 -11.21 21.29
CA PRO A 378 -15.27 -9.95 20.65
C PRO A 378 -14.45 -8.73 21.06
N ALA A 379 -14.21 -7.83 20.11
CA ALA A 379 -13.73 -6.47 20.36
C ALA A 379 -14.92 -5.50 20.36
N THR A 380 -14.95 -4.53 21.29
CA THR A 380 -15.97 -3.47 21.37
C THR A 380 -15.34 -2.09 21.40
N ASP A 381 -16.17 -1.06 21.16
CA ASP A 381 -15.77 0.36 21.18
C ASP A 381 -14.56 0.63 20.25
N VAL A 382 -14.55 0.02 19.06
CA VAL A 382 -13.40 0.08 18.14
C VAL A 382 -13.39 1.42 17.43
N VAL A 383 -12.47 2.30 17.78
CA VAL A 383 -12.31 3.64 17.17
C VAL A 383 -11.15 3.61 16.20
N LEU A 384 -11.43 3.94 14.94
CA LEU A 384 -10.47 4.11 13.87
C LEU A 384 -10.11 5.59 13.75
N HIS A 385 -8.98 5.99 14.34
CA HIS A 385 -8.41 7.32 14.11
C HIS A 385 -7.70 7.31 12.76
N MET A 386 -8.32 7.92 11.75
CA MET A 386 -7.78 8.01 10.39
C MET A 386 -7.22 9.41 10.16
N ASP A 387 -5.98 9.49 9.66
CA ASP A 387 -5.33 10.74 9.28
C ASP A 387 -5.11 10.78 7.77
N LEU A 388 -5.90 11.63 7.10
CA LEU A 388 -5.79 12.00 5.69
C LEU A 388 -5.61 13.53 5.58
N GLY A 389 -4.74 14.09 6.43
CA GLY A 389 -4.54 15.54 6.60
C GLY A 389 -5.61 16.23 7.47
N SER A 390 -6.62 15.47 7.90
CA SER A 390 -7.63 15.83 8.88
C SER A 390 -8.22 14.55 9.49
N SER A 391 -8.72 14.62 10.73
CA SER A 391 -9.38 13.47 11.36
C SER A 391 -10.61 13.03 10.55
N CYS A 392 -10.68 11.72 10.32
CA CYS A 392 -11.89 11.03 9.88
C CYS A 392 -12.30 9.93 10.87
N ASP A 393 -12.28 10.24 12.18
CA ASP A 393 -12.51 9.27 13.24
C ASP A 393 -13.86 8.55 13.09
N GLN A 394 -13.83 7.22 13.07
CA GLN A 394 -15.04 6.38 12.98
C GLN A 394 -15.09 5.33 14.08
N THR A 395 -16.25 5.20 14.72
CA THR A 395 -16.48 4.21 15.78
C THR A 395 -17.30 3.03 15.25
N ILE A 396 -16.73 1.83 15.36
CA ILE A 396 -17.37 0.55 15.10
C ILE A 396 -17.73 -0.06 16.46
N PRO A 397 -19.03 -0.16 16.83
CA PRO A 397 -19.41 -0.57 18.20
C PRO A 397 -18.88 -1.94 18.62
N ARG A 398 -18.76 -2.88 17.68
CA ARG A 398 -18.33 -4.26 17.94
C ARG A 398 -17.79 -4.94 16.69
N VAL A 399 -16.75 -5.78 16.85
CA VAL A 399 -16.23 -6.69 15.82
C VAL A 399 -16.12 -8.10 16.43
N GLU A 400 -16.91 -9.03 15.92
CA GLU A 400 -16.96 -10.41 16.40
C GLU A 400 -15.69 -11.22 16.05
N PRO A 401 -15.42 -12.35 16.74
CA PRO A 401 -14.33 -13.25 16.42
C PRO A 401 -14.24 -13.62 14.93
N GLY A 402 -13.05 -13.50 14.34
CA GLY A 402 -12.80 -13.81 12.92
C GLY A 402 -13.50 -12.90 11.90
N HIS A 403 -14.25 -11.89 12.34
CA HIS A 403 -14.95 -10.97 11.44
C HIS A 403 -14.11 -9.73 11.13
N GLN A 404 -14.43 -9.10 10.01
CA GLN A 404 -13.87 -7.83 9.57
C GLN A 404 -14.95 -6.76 9.49
N ALA A 405 -14.59 -5.53 9.83
CA ALA A 405 -15.38 -4.33 9.58
C ALA A 405 -14.61 -3.41 8.62
N LYS A 406 -15.36 -2.65 7.80
CA LYS A 406 -14.79 -1.73 6.80
C LYS A 406 -15.27 -0.31 7.05
N ALA A 407 -14.38 0.63 6.79
CA ALA A 407 -14.56 2.05 7.03
C ALA A 407 -13.83 2.84 5.94
N THR A 408 -14.35 4.00 5.56
CA THR A 408 -13.78 4.84 4.50
C THR A 408 -13.88 6.33 4.84
N CYS A 409 -12.91 7.12 4.37
CA CYS A 409 -13.01 8.57 4.36
C CYS A 409 -12.59 9.15 3.01
N ALA A 410 -13.44 10.03 2.45
CA ALA A 410 -13.10 10.85 1.29
C ALA A 410 -12.69 12.26 1.74
N ARG A 411 -11.59 12.77 1.18
CA ARG A 411 -11.08 14.14 1.35
C ARG A 411 -10.47 14.65 0.04
N PRO A 412 -10.38 15.97 -0.16
CA PRO A 412 -9.43 16.53 -1.12
C PRO A 412 -8.00 16.12 -0.74
N ALA A 413 -7.16 15.81 -1.72
CA ALA A 413 -5.74 15.57 -1.50
C ALA A 413 -5.06 16.85 -0.96
N PRO A 414 -4.13 16.73 0.00
CA PRO A 414 -3.34 17.86 0.50
C PRO A 414 -2.38 18.40 -0.56
N GLY A 415 -1.68 19.48 -0.27
CA GLY A 415 -0.74 20.11 -1.21
C GLY A 415 0.59 19.38 -1.42
N ASP A 416 0.92 18.37 -0.61
CA ASP A 416 2.17 17.60 -0.62
C ASP A 416 1.91 16.10 -0.40
N ASP A 417 2.88 15.26 -0.78
CA ASP A 417 2.93 13.83 -0.47
C ASP A 417 2.66 13.54 1.01
N VAL A 418 1.79 12.56 1.27
CA VAL A 418 1.46 12.13 2.64
C VAL A 418 1.53 10.62 2.80
N LYS A 419 1.60 10.15 4.05
CA LYS A 419 1.49 8.74 4.42
C LYS A 419 0.24 8.51 5.27
N PRO A 420 -0.96 8.47 4.67
CA PRO A 420 -2.20 8.38 5.42
C PRO A 420 -2.19 7.17 6.35
N SER A 421 -2.46 7.43 7.62
CA SER A 421 -2.34 6.43 8.67
C SER A 421 -3.70 6.11 9.26
N VAL A 422 -3.79 4.95 9.90
CA VAL A 422 -4.92 4.60 10.76
C VAL A 422 -4.41 3.95 12.04
N GLN A 423 -4.89 4.44 13.16
CA GLN A 423 -4.75 3.80 14.47
C GLN A 423 -6.13 3.28 14.90
N ALA A 424 -6.31 1.96 14.86
CA ALA A 424 -7.44 1.31 15.48
C ALA A 424 -7.16 1.13 16.98
N SER A 425 -7.98 1.74 17.81
CA SER A 425 -8.10 1.41 19.23
C SER A 425 -9.38 0.63 19.47
N GLY A 426 -9.48 -0.09 20.59
CA GLY A 426 -10.70 -0.80 20.98
C GLY A 426 -10.55 -1.48 22.33
N LYS A 427 -11.55 -2.24 22.78
CA LYS A 427 -11.52 -2.93 24.08
C LYS A 427 -11.98 -4.37 23.98
N SER A 428 -11.49 -5.24 24.86
CA SER A 428 -12.16 -6.51 25.16
C SER A 428 -13.37 -6.28 26.07
N LEU A 429 -14.26 -7.28 26.17
CA LEU A 429 -15.37 -7.21 27.12
C LEU A 429 -14.91 -7.20 28.60
N LEU A 430 -13.65 -7.54 28.89
CA LEU A 430 -13.01 -7.36 30.21
C LEU A 430 -12.52 -5.92 30.45
N GLY A 431 -12.47 -5.08 29.40
CA GLY A 431 -11.90 -3.73 29.46
C GLY A 431 -10.40 -3.66 29.13
N GLU A 432 -9.79 -4.77 28.69
CA GLU A 432 -8.40 -4.78 28.21
C GLU A 432 -8.29 -3.94 26.93
N GLN A 433 -7.32 -3.01 26.87
CA GLN A 433 -7.16 -2.11 25.72
C GLN A 433 -6.52 -2.84 24.53
N LEU A 434 -7.05 -2.57 23.34
CA LEU A 434 -6.56 -3.05 22.05
C LEU A 434 -6.00 -1.88 21.24
N THR A 435 -4.94 -2.14 20.48
CA THR A 435 -4.31 -1.19 19.55
C THR A 435 -3.77 -1.93 18.33
N ALA A 436 -3.98 -1.37 17.14
CA ALA A 436 -3.38 -1.81 15.89
C ALA A 436 -3.23 -0.62 14.94
N ALA A 437 -2.18 -0.61 14.12
CA ALA A 437 -1.90 0.51 13.22
C ALA A 437 -1.51 0.04 11.82
N ALA A 438 -1.85 0.84 10.82
CA ALA A 438 -1.43 0.67 9.43
C ALA A 438 -1.22 2.04 8.77
N SER A 439 -0.45 2.07 7.69
CA SER A 439 -0.26 3.26 6.86
C SER A 439 -0.17 2.88 5.38
N THR A 440 -0.58 3.81 4.54
CA THR A 440 -0.41 3.76 3.09
C THR A 440 0.35 5.01 2.63
N PHE A 441 0.52 5.18 1.32
CA PHE A 441 1.12 6.36 0.71
C PHE A 441 0.11 6.99 -0.25
N LEU A 442 0.14 8.32 -0.34
CA LEU A 442 -0.56 9.09 -1.37
C LEU A 442 0.45 10.07 -1.95
N GLU A 443 0.66 9.97 -3.26
CA GLU A 443 1.58 10.82 -4.00
C GLU A 443 0.80 12.00 -4.61
N VAL A 444 1.23 13.24 -4.32
CA VAL A 444 0.55 14.46 -4.80
C VAL A 444 1.42 15.13 -5.85
N VAL A 445 0.89 15.25 -7.07
CA VAL A 445 1.62 15.82 -8.21
C VAL A 445 1.23 17.26 -8.54
N ARG A 446 2.24 18.03 -8.93
CA ARG A 446 2.14 19.41 -9.42
C ARG A 446 2.94 19.51 -10.73
N PRO A 447 2.42 18.99 -11.85
CA PRO A 447 3.10 19.07 -13.14
C PRO A 447 3.18 20.52 -13.62
N GLY A 448 4.27 20.85 -14.31
CA GLY A 448 4.49 22.14 -14.92
C GLY A 448 5.44 22.01 -16.10
N ILE A 449 5.21 22.79 -17.15
CA ILE A 449 6.06 22.84 -18.32
C ILE A 449 6.31 24.30 -18.67
N ALA A 450 7.53 24.62 -19.08
CA ALA A 450 7.91 25.93 -19.58
C ALA A 450 8.62 25.77 -20.93
N VAL A 451 8.40 26.71 -21.83
CA VAL A 451 9.09 26.80 -23.11
C VAL A 451 9.63 28.21 -23.32
N THR A 452 10.78 28.32 -23.96
CA THR A 452 11.26 29.56 -24.59
C THR A 452 11.55 29.31 -26.06
N LYS A 453 11.41 30.35 -26.90
CA LYS A 453 11.68 30.31 -28.35
C LYS A 453 12.51 31.53 -28.71
N ALA A 454 13.59 31.34 -29.45
CA ALA A 454 14.45 32.42 -29.95
C ALA A 454 14.68 32.24 -31.46
N ALA A 455 14.63 33.35 -32.21
CA ALA A 455 14.93 33.39 -33.64
C ALA A 455 16.31 34.03 -33.87
N ALA A 456 17.12 33.43 -34.73
CA ALA A 456 18.44 33.91 -35.09
C ALA A 456 18.71 33.71 -36.60
N PRO A 457 18.98 34.77 -37.38
CA PRO A 457 18.93 36.19 -36.98
C PRO A 457 17.50 36.72 -36.80
N THR A 458 17.37 37.83 -36.07
CA THR A 458 16.09 38.58 -35.96
C THR A 458 15.82 39.51 -37.15
N THR A 459 16.80 39.72 -38.03
CA THR A 459 16.64 40.40 -39.32
C THR A 459 17.38 39.63 -40.41
N ALA A 460 16.69 39.34 -41.50
CA ALA A 460 17.14 38.47 -42.58
C ALA A 460 16.86 39.06 -43.98
N LEU A 461 17.51 38.53 -45.01
CA LEU A 461 17.16 38.76 -46.42
C LEU A 461 16.16 37.70 -46.91
N SER A 462 15.34 38.03 -47.92
CA SER A 462 14.54 37.01 -48.63
C SER A 462 15.50 35.96 -49.24
N GLY A 463 15.26 34.68 -48.92
CA GLY A 463 16.14 33.56 -49.24
C GLY A 463 17.20 33.21 -48.19
N GLN A 464 17.31 33.94 -47.07
CA GLN A 464 18.23 33.61 -45.96
C GLN A 464 17.61 32.63 -44.97
N GLU A 465 18.40 31.70 -44.42
CA GLU A 465 17.95 30.80 -43.37
C GLU A 465 17.82 31.53 -42.02
N VAL A 466 16.68 31.34 -41.34
CA VAL A 466 16.42 31.80 -39.97
C VAL A 466 16.26 30.56 -39.08
N GLY A 467 17.17 30.41 -38.13
CA GLY A 467 17.15 29.35 -37.14
C GLY A 467 16.30 29.69 -35.93
N TYR A 468 15.47 28.75 -35.50
CA TYR A 468 14.77 28.77 -34.22
C TYR A 468 15.44 27.82 -33.24
N THR A 469 15.67 28.30 -32.02
CA THR A 469 15.98 27.44 -30.86
C THR A 469 14.78 27.46 -29.92
N VAL A 470 14.21 26.30 -29.65
CA VAL A 470 13.13 26.09 -28.68
C VAL A 470 13.72 25.32 -27.51
N GLU A 471 13.66 25.88 -26.29
CA GLU A 471 14.05 25.18 -25.06
C GLU A 471 12.80 24.84 -24.25
N ILE A 472 12.60 23.54 -23.99
CA ILE A 472 11.51 23.01 -23.17
C ILE A 472 12.10 22.54 -21.84
N ARG A 473 11.47 22.92 -20.71
CA ARG A 473 11.82 22.44 -19.36
C ARG A 473 10.59 21.92 -18.63
N ASN A 474 10.74 20.78 -17.93
CA ASN A 474 9.78 20.39 -16.90
C ASN A 474 10.02 21.24 -15.64
N THR A 475 8.98 21.94 -15.19
CA THR A 475 9.01 22.81 -14.01
C THR A 475 8.14 22.29 -12.87
N GLY A 476 7.56 21.09 -13.02
CA GLY A 476 6.83 20.38 -11.98
C GLY A 476 7.66 19.31 -11.28
N ASP A 477 7.05 18.66 -10.29
CA ASP A 477 7.65 17.60 -9.47
C ASP A 477 7.46 16.17 -10.03
N THR A 478 6.71 16.02 -11.11
CA THR A 478 6.43 14.73 -11.76
C THR A 478 7.01 14.70 -13.18
N PRO A 479 7.55 13.54 -13.63
CA PRO A 479 7.90 13.34 -15.03
C PRO A 479 6.70 13.58 -15.96
N LEU A 480 6.98 14.17 -17.12
CA LEU A 480 6.03 14.31 -18.22
C LEU A 480 6.30 13.25 -19.31
N SER A 481 5.24 12.89 -20.01
CA SER A 481 5.18 11.87 -21.07
C SER A 481 4.44 12.42 -22.29
N ALA A 482 4.61 11.79 -23.46
CA ALA A 482 4.05 12.26 -24.73
C ALA A 482 4.30 13.77 -24.95
N VAL A 483 5.51 14.23 -24.64
CA VAL A 483 5.86 15.64 -24.77
C VAL A 483 5.95 15.97 -26.25
N ALA A 484 5.18 16.97 -26.69
CA ALA A 484 5.04 17.33 -28.10
C ALA A 484 5.14 18.85 -28.29
N VAL A 485 5.75 19.26 -29.40
CA VAL A 485 5.85 20.65 -29.84
C VAL A 485 4.98 20.80 -31.07
N ASP A 486 3.93 21.61 -30.99
CA ASP A 486 3.09 21.97 -32.12
C ASP A 486 3.55 23.32 -32.69
N ASP A 487 3.94 23.37 -33.97
CA ASP A 487 4.26 24.60 -34.71
C ASP A 487 3.50 24.62 -36.04
N LYS A 488 2.55 25.56 -36.18
CA LYS A 488 1.68 25.68 -37.36
C LYS A 488 2.25 26.57 -38.47
N GLN A 489 3.48 27.07 -38.31
CA GLN A 489 4.08 28.08 -39.20
C GLN A 489 5.44 27.63 -39.75
N VAL A 490 6.12 26.70 -39.06
CA VAL A 490 7.38 26.09 -39.48
C VAL A 490 7.34 24.59 -39.18
N ASP A 491 6.97 23.78 -40.17
CA ASP A 491 6.88 22.31 -40.08
C ASP A 491 8.17 21.65 -39.53
N ALA A 492 9.35 22.27 -39.76
CA ALA A 492 10.61 21.79 -39.20
C ALA A 492 10.65 21.83 -37.66
N CYS A 493 9.90 22.73 -37.04
CA CYS A 493 9.72 22.86 -35.58
C CYS A 493 8.58 22.00 -35.02
N ASP A 494 7.67 21.49 -35.85
CA ASP A 494 6.62 20.56 -35.41
C ASP A 494 7.24 19.21 -35.02
N LYS A 495 6.96 18.74 -33.79
CA LYS A 495 7.46 17.48 -33.23
C LYS A 495 6.35 16.83 -32.40
N PRO A 496 5.53 15.95 -33.02
CA PRO A 496 4.42 15.29 -32.32
C PRO A 496 4.86 14.26 -31.27
N ASP A 497 6.15 13.90 -31.24
CA ASP A 497 6.77 13.15 -30.14
C ASP A 497 8.20 13.64 -29.89
N LEU A 498 8.47 14.07 -28.65
CA LEU A 498 9.77 14.43 -28.08
C LEU A 498 10.16 13.48 -26.94
N GLY A 499 9.35 12.45 -26.68
CA GLY A 499 9.47 11.45 -25.63
C GLY A 499 8.96 11.93 -24.27
N THR A 500 9.62 11.47 -23.21
CA THR A 500 9.41 11.92 -21.82
C THR A 500 10.23 13.18 -21.50
N LEU A 501 9.92 13.84 -20.39
CA LEU A 501 10.74 14.91 -19.82
C LEU A 501 10.71 14.76 -18.28
N GLY A 502 11.79 14.26 -17.70
CA GLY A 502 11.94 14.06 -16.26
C GLY A 502 11.87 15.37 -15.47
N VAL A 503 11.79 15.26 -14.14
CA VAL A 503 11.81 16.42 -13.23
C VAL A 503 13.08 17.25 -13.49
N ASP A 504 12.92 18.57 -13.59
CA ASP A 504 13.96 19.53 -13.97
C ASP A 504 14.65 19.35 -15.34
N GLU A 505 14.33 18.28 -16.08
CA GLU A 505 14.95 17.98 -17.38
C GLU A 505 14.66 19.09 -18.40
N ARG A 506 15.64 19.35 -19.28
CA ARG A 506 15.52 20.28 -20.39
C ARG A 506 15.83 19.59 -21.70
N LYS A 507 15.01 19.86 -22.73
CA LYS A 507 15.27 19.47 -24.12
C LYS A 507 15.32 20.71 -25.00
N SER A 508 16.28 20.72 -25.92
CA SER A 508 16.43 21.79 -26.92
C SER A 508 16.12 21.23 -28.30
N LEU A 509 15.14 21.85 -28.96
CA LEU A 509 14.81 21.59 -30.37
C LEU A 509 15.39 22.73 -31.20
N LYS A 510 16.12 22.37 -32.27
CA LYS A 510 16.59 23.30 -33.30
C LYS A 510 15.90 22.97 -34.61
N CYS A 511 15.41 24.01 -35.26
CA CYS A 511 14.70 23.97 -36.53
C CYS A 511 14.96 25.29 -37.27
N SER A 512 14.65 25.37 -38.56
CA SER A 512 14.87 26.59 -39.35
C SER A 512 13.84 26.72 -40.47
N ILE A 513 13.75 27.93 -41.01
CA ILE A 513 12.98 28.23 -42.23
C ILE A 513 13.78 29.19 -43.11
N THR A 514 13.67 29.04 -44.43
CA THR A 514 14.13 30.05 -45.39
C THR A 514 13.17 31.23 -45.37
N ALA A 515 13.66 32.42 -45.08
CA ALA A 515 12.88 33.64 -45.10
C ALA A 515 12.26 33.89 -46.49
N ALA A 516 10.96 34.18 -46.51
CA ALA A 516 10.24 34.67 -47.68
C ALA A 516 10.44 36.20 -47.82
N ASP A 517 9.58 36.88 -48.58
CA ASP A 517 9.66 38.33 -48.78
C ASP A 517 9.16 39.14 -47.56
N GLU A 518 8.35 38.56 -46.69
CA GLU A 518 7.96 39.16 -45.40
C GLU A 518 8.36 38.28 -44.21
N GLY A 519 8.72 38.92 -43.10
CA GLY A 519 9.06 38.26 -41.85
C GLY A 519 7.83 38.11 -40.95
N PHE A 520 7.83 37.11 -40.07
CA PHE A 520 6.67 36.79 -39.25
C PHE A 520 7.04 36.39 -37.81
N THR A 521 6.05 36.50 -36.91
CA THR A 521 6.11 35.93 -35.56
C THR A 521 5.72 34.45 -35.65
N ASN A 522 6.65 33.56 -35.30
CA ASN A 522 6.42 32.12 -35.23
C ASN A 522 6.13 31.69 -33.78
N ALA A 523 4.98 31.05 -33.51
CA ALA A 523 4.61 30.49 -32.20
C ALA A 523 4.74 28.95 -32.16
N VAL A 524 5.20 28.40 -31.03
CA VAL A 524 4.99 26.98 -30.67
C VAL A 524 4.01 26.86 -29.50
N ALA A 525 3.22 25.79 -29.51
CA ALA A 525 2.49 25.30 -28.35
C ALA A 525 3.12 23.97 -27.89
N VAL A 526 3.80 23.96 -26.75
CA VAL A 526 4.39 22.75 -26.18
C VAL A 526 3.41 22.14 -25.19
N ASN A 527 3.31 20.81 -25.20
CA ASN A 527 2.42 20.08 -24.32
C ASN A 527 3.04 18.77 -23.83
N GLY A 528 2.53 18.24 -22.72
CA GLY A 528 2.91 16.93 -22.19
C GLY A 528 1.94 16.47 -21.11
N ASN A 529 1.90 15.16 -20.86
CA ASN A 529 1.00 14.54 -19.90
C ASN A 529 1.77 14.02 -18.69
N ASP A 530 1.26 14.27 -17.49
CA ASP A 530 1.82 13.70 -16.26
C ASP A 530 1.45 12.20 -16.07
N LYS A 531 1.76 11.66 -14.89
CA LYS A 531 1.48 10.26 -14.54
C LYS A 531 0.01 9.94 -14.22
N THR A 532 -0.87 10.93 -14.05
CA THR A 532 -2.34 10.71 -14.01
C THR A 532 -2.98 10.92 -15.38
N GLY A 533 -2.21 11.35 -16.39
CA GLY A 533 -2.68 11.67 -17.73
C GLY A 533 -3.16 13.11 -17.89
N LYS A 534 -3.00 13.96 -16.86
CA LYS A 534 -3.35 15.38 -16.92
C LYS A 534 -2.37 16.10 -17.83
N LYS A 535 -2.92 16.80 -18.82
CA LYS A 535 -2.18 17.56 -19.81
C LYS A 535 -1.76 18.93 -19.25
N VAL A 536 -0.47 19.26 -19.36
CA VAL A 536 0.06 20.61 -19.18
C VAL A 536 0.51 21.19 -20.52
N THR A 537 0.46 22.51 -20.64
CA THR A 537 0.75 23.26 -21.87
C THR A 537 1.52 24.53 -21.56
N ALA A 538 2.43 24.93 -22.44
CA ALA A 538 3.07 26.24 -22.43
C ALA A 538 3.43 26.70 -23.85
N ASP A 539 3.30 27.99 -24.11
CA ASP A 539 3.46 28.58 -25.43
C ASP A 539 4.64 29.57 -25.46
N ALA A 540 5.35 29.64 -26.59
CA ALA A 540 6.38 30.65 -26.81
C ALA A 540 6.44 31.07 -28.27
N SER A 541 6.76 32.33 -28.53
CA SER A 541 6.90 32.86 -29.88
C SER A 541 8.19 33.66 -30.07
N ALA A 542 8.69 33.68 -31.31
CA ALA A 542 9.83 34.49 -31.73
C ALA A 542 9.60 35.01 -33.14
N ALA A 543 10.04 36.24 -33.41
CA ALA A 543 9.83 36.90 -34.70
C ALA A 543 11.16 37.26 -35.37
N PHE A 544 11.13 37.34 -36.70
CA PHE A 544 12.18 37.96 -37.51
C PHE A 544 11.57 38.93 -38.51
N THR A 545 12.35 39.90 -38.96
CA THR A 545 11.98 40.82 -40.05
C THR A 545 12.75 40.49 -41.32
N VAL A 546 12.12 40.70 -42.47
CA VAL A 546 12.79 40.63 -43.78
C VAL A 546 13.09 42.05 -44.25
N VAL A 547 14.28 42.25 -44.82
CA VAL A 547 14.70 43.53 -45.40
C VAL A 547 15.12 43.36 -46.85
N HIS A 548 14.67 44.29 -47.69
CA HIS A 548 14.96 44.31 -49.12
C HIS A 548 16.06 45.35 -49.44
N PRO A 549 17.25 44.93 -49.88
CA PRO A 549 18.29 45.85 -50.32
C PRO A 549 17.84 46.65 -51.55
N ARG A 550 18.11 47.95 -51.56
CA ARG A 550 17.81 48.85 -52.68
C ARG A 550 18.76 50.04 -52.63
N VAL A 551 19.21 50.50 -53.78
CA VAL A 551 19.89 51.79 -53.95
C VAL A 551 19.01 52.71 -54.79
N GLU A 552 19.09 54.00 -54.55
CA GLU A 552 18.55 55.05 -55.41
C GLU A 552 19.69 55.78 -56.09
N PHE A 553 19.53 56.03 -57.39
CA PHE A 553 20.59 56.62 -58.20
C PHE A 553 20.02 57.61 -59.22
N SER A 554 20.61 58.80 -59.28
CA SER A 554 20.24 59.81 -60.27
C SER A 554 21.45 60.58 -60.79
N VAL A 555 21.40 60.95 -62.06
CA VAL A 555 22.45 61.71 -62.76
C VAL A 555 21.78 62.87 -63.48
N ARG A 556 22.27 64.10 -63.26
CA ARG A 556 21.68 65.34 -63.79
C ARG A 556 22.77 66.25 -64.36
N PRO A 557 22.82 66.52 -65.68
CA PRO A 557 23.75 67.49 -66.25
C PRO A 557 23.29 68.93 -65.99
N SER A 558 24.24 69.86 -65.91
CA SER A 558 24.00 71.31 -65.82
C SER A 558 23.29 71.89 -67.05
N THR A 559 23.40 71.23 -68.21
CA THR A 559 22.61 71.52 -69.40
C THR A 559 22.40 70.24 -70.23
N ARG A 560 21.29 70.16 -70.98
CA ARG A 560 21.05 69.10 -71.98
C ARG A 560 21.60 69.44 -73.37
N ALA A 561 22.11 70.65 -73.56
CA ALA A 561 22.64 71.13 -74.83
C ALA A 561 23.83 72.07 -74.59
N ALA A 562 24.96 71.82 -75.27
CA ALA A 562 26.21 72.55 -75.10
C ALA A 562 26.99 72.61 -76.43
N ARG A 563 27.90 73.57 -76.59
CA ARG A 563 28.77 73.68 -77.77
C ARG A 563 30.00 72.76 -77.65
N ALA A 564 30.65 72.47 -78.77
CA ALA A 564 31.93 71.78 -78.76
C ALA A 564 32.99 72.64 -78.03
N GLY A 565 33.65 72.06 -77.03
CA GLY A 565 34.58 72.74 -76.12
C GLY A 565 33.97 73.24 -74.81
N GLU A 566 32.64 73.31 -74.68
CA GLU A 566 32.00 73.67 -73.40
C GLU A 566 32.07 72.50 -72.40
N THR A 567 32.18 72.84 -71.11
CA THR A 567 32.22 71.84 -70.03
C THR A 567 30.83 71.67 -69.43
N VAL A 568 30.32 70.44 -69.44
CA VAL A 568 29.06 70.08 -68.79
C VAL A 568 29.37 69.34 -67.50
N THR A 569 28.78 69.81 -66.40
CA THR A 569 28.93 69.20 -65.07
C THR A 569 27.72 68.35 -64.78
N PHE A 570 27.94 67.09 -64.42
CA PHE A 570 26.92 66.15 -63.99
C PHE A 570 26.94 66.09 -62.46
N THR A 571 25.79 66.37 -61.84
CA THR A 571 25.52 66.01 -60.44
C THR A 571 25.11 64.55 -60.40
N VAL A 572 25.76 63.77 -59.53
CA VAL A 572 25.54 62.34 -59.34
C VAL A 572 25.12 62.11 -57.89
N THR A 573 23.92 61.60 -57.69
CA THR A 573 23.33 61.37 -56.36
C THR A 573 23.10 59.87 -56.17
N VAL A 574 23.71 59.28 -55.14
CA VAL A 574 23.51 57.90 -54.70
C VAL A 574 22.89 57.92 -53.31
N ARG A 575 21.77 57.23 -53.08
CA ARG A 575 21.11 57.12 -51.78
C ARG A 575 20.84 55.67 -51.40
N ASN A 576 20.99 55.35 -50.13
CA ASN A 576 20.51 54.11 -49.53
C ASN A 576 19.12 54.35 -48.89
N PRO A 577 18.00 54.03 -49.56
CA PRO A 577 16.65 54.14 -48.99
C PRO A 577 16.30 53.10 -47.90
N THR A 578 17.18 52.15 -47.59
CA THR A 578 16.85 50.97 -46.74
C THR A 578 17.22 51.16 -45.26
N PRO A 579 16.73 50.29 -44.35
CA PRO A 579 17.14 50.30 -42.93
C PRO A 579 18.48 49.60 -42.65
N ILE A 580 19.12 48.96 -43.65
CA ILE A 580 20.43 48.31 -43.52
C ILE A 580 21.56 49.11 -44.16
N ALA A 581 22.80 48.80 -43.84
CA ALA A 581 23.96 49.38 -44.53
C ALA A 581 24.18 48.72 -45.89
N LEU A 582 24.64 49.51 -46.86
CA LEU A 582 25.19 49.02 -48.13
C LEU A 582 26.71 49.20 -48.12
N SER A 583 27.41 48.22 -48.67
CA SER A 583 28.87 48.13 -48.78
C SER A 583 29.29 47.95 -50.25
N GLY A 584 30.59 48.01 -50.54
CA GLY A 584 31.10 47.89 -51.92
C GLY A 584 30.56 48.95 -52.89
N VAL A 585 29.97 50.05 -52.37
CA VAL A 585 29.14 50.94 -53.18
C VAL A 585 30.01 51.79 -54.10
N ARG A 586 29.74 51.71 -55.39
CA ARG A 586 30.53 52.36 -56.44
C ARG A 586 29.70 52.70 -57.67
N VAL A 587 30.04 53.83 -58.29
CA VAL A 587 29.52 54.25 -59.59
C VAL A 587 30.58 53.95 -60.65
N THR A 588 30.18 53.31 -61.73
CA THR A 588 31.05 52.90 -62.85
C THR A 588 30.42 53.31 -64.18
N GLY A 589 31.14 53.18 -65.30
CA GLY A 589 30.61 53.40 -66.65
C GLY A 589 31.04 54.72 -67.30
N SER A 590 30.21 55.25 -68.21
CA SER A 590 30.53 56.40 -69.06
C SER A 590 29.67 57.63 -68.74
N PRO A 591 30.23 58.85 -68.65
CA PRO A 591 31.64 59.20 -68.81
C PRO A 591 32.48 58.76 -67.60
N SER A 592 33.69 58.25 -67.85
CA SER A 592 34.57 57.70 -66.80
C SER A 592 34.99 58.70 -65.72
N ALA A 593 34.98 60.01 -66.03
CA ALA A 593 35.19 61.10 -65.07
C ALA A 593 34.12 61.16 -63.96
N CYS A 594 33.01 60.44 -64.11
CA CYS A 594 31.96 60.31 -63.09
C CYS A 594 32.00 58.98 -62.32
N ALA A 595 32.91 58.06 -62.65
CA ALA A 595 33.11 56.84 -61.87
C ALA A 595 33.71 57.18 -60.49
N ARG A 596 33.21 56.53 -59.43
CA ARG A 596 33.63 56.81 -58.05
C ARG A 596 33.34 55.65 -57.12
N GLU A 597 34.35 55.23 -56.36
CA GLU A 597 34.17 54.39 -55.17
C GLU A 597 33.61 55.25 -54.03
N ILE A 598 32.50 54.81 -53.42
CA ILE A 598 31.85 55.43 -52.26
C ILE A 598 32.07 54.60 -50.99
N GLY A 599 32.27 53.28 -51.13
CA GLY A 599 32.57 52.37 -50.04
C GLY A 599 31.31 51.92 -49.31
N THR A 600 30.91 52.62 -48.25
CA THR A 600 29.74 52.27 -47.43
C THR A 600 28.72 53.40 -47.39
N LEU A 601 27.45 53.08 -47.62
CA LEU A 601 26.33 53.96 -47.28
C LEU A 601 25.54 53.38 -46.10
N ALA A 602 25.53 54.11 -44.99
CA ALA A 602 24.69 53.83 -43.84
C ALA A 602 23.18 53.90 -44.21
N PRO A 603 22.28 53.35 -43.38
CA PRO A 603 20.83 53.47 -43.57
C PRO A 603 20.40 54.92 -43.81
N GLN A 604 19.50 55.15 -44.76
CA GLN A 604 19.02 56.48 -45.19
C GLN A 604 20.07 57.45 -45.75
N GLN A 605 21.36 57.12 -45.76
CA GLN A 605 22.43 58.03 -46.19
C GLN A 605 22.29 58.37 -47.69
N THR A 606 22.60 59.63 -48.02
CA THR A 606 22.76 60.11 -49.39
C THR A 606 24.18 60.64 -49.57
N VAL A 607 24.81 60.31 -50.70
CA VAL A 607 26.08 60.84 -51.15
C VAL A 607 25.86 61.50 -52.50
N GLU A 608 26.16 62.79 -52.58
CA GLU A 608 26.11 63.57 -53.83
C GLU A 608 27.50 64.09 -54.18
N TYR A 609 27.86 64.03 -55.45
CA TYR A 609 29.10 64.60 -55.97
C TYR A 609 28.92 65.09 -57.40
N THR A 610 29.87 65.91 -57.87
CA THR A 610 29.92 66.40 -59.25
C THR A 610 31.11 65.83 -60.01
N CYS A 611 30.95 65.76 -61.33
CA CYS A 611 31.96 65.38 -62.30
C CYS A 611 31.76 66.20 -63.58
N SER A 612 32.83 66.55 -64.30
CA SER A 612 32.75 67.50 -65.42
C SER A 612 33.39 66.94 -66.68
N VAL A 613 32.75 67.17 -67.83
CA VAL A 613 33.19 66.64 -69.14
C VAL A 613 33.17 67.75 -70.18
N VAL A 614 34.28 67.89 -70.92
CA VAL A 614 34.37 68.78 -72.09
C VAL A 614 33.67 68.12 -73.27
N MET A 615 32.62 68.75 -73.78
CA MET A 615 31.81 68.24 -74.89
C MET A 615 32.59 68.27 -76.20
N ARG A 616 32.76 67.11 -76.84
CA ARG A 616 33.41 66.97 -78.17
C ARG A 616 32.50 66.30 -79.21
N ALA A 617 31.49 65.57 -78.75
CA ALA A 617 30.46 64.91 -79.55
C ALA A 617 29.18 64.83 -78.68
N ARG A 618 28.06 64.37 -79.25
CA ARG A 618 26.87 63.98 -78.47
C ARG A 618 27.26 62.93 -77.43
N LEU A 619 26.95 63.20 -76.16
CA LEU A 619 27.25 62.31 -75.04
C LEU A 619 25.94 61.72 -74.51
N THR A 620 25.89 60.42 -74.27
CA THR A 620 24.82 59.76 -73.51
C THR A 620 25.47 59.06 -72.32
N THR A 621 24.98 59.30 -71.10
CA THR A 621 25.50 58.61 -69.91
C THR A 621 25.12 57.13 -69.94
N SER A 622 26.05 56.29 -69.52
CA SER A 622 25.86 54.86 -69.22
C SER A 622 26.53 54.57 -67.89
N LEU A 623 26.17 55.36 -66.87
CA LEU A 623 26.68 55.20 -65.51
C LEU A 623 25.82 54.16 -64.79
N THR A 624 26.46 53.26 -64.06
CA THR A 624 25.80 52.19 -63.30
C THR A 624 26.35 52.19 -61.88
N VAL A 625 25.45 52.26 -60.90
CA VAL A 625 25.79 52.01 -59.50
C VAL A 625 25.76 50.50 -59.22
N VAL A 626 26.70 50.04 -58.40
CA VAL A 626 26.75 48.69 -57.81
C VAL A 626 26.89 48.86 -56.30
N ALA A 627 26.23 47.98 -55.53
CA ALA A 627 26.23 47.97 -54.08
C ALA A 627 25.97 46.54 -53.58
N ASP A 628 26.68 46.13 -52.54
CA ASP A 628 26.56 44.83 -51.87
C ASP A 628 25.86 45.01 -50.51
N SER A 629 24.84 44.20 -50.22
CA SER A 629 24.08 44.29 -48.97
C SER A 629 24.86 43.76 -47.77
N PHE A 630 24.73 44.43 -46.63
CA PHE A 630 25.42 44.09 -45.40
C PHE A 630 24.39 43.81 -44.29
N VAL A 631 24.33 42.57 -43.82
CA VAL A 631 23.34 42.11 -42.83
C VAL A 631 24.06 41.40 -41.69
N ASN A 632 23.81 41.85 -40.46
CA ASN A 632 24.37 41.31 -39.21
C ASN A 632 25.91 41.17 -39.18
N GLY A 633 26.63 41.97 -39.98
CA GLY A 633 28.09 41.99 -40.04
C GLY A 633 28.72 41.14 -41.15
N GLN A 634 27.92 40.48 -41.99
CA GLN A 634 28.40 39.66 -43.11
C GLN A 634 27.91 40.21 -44.47
N LEU A 635 28.68 39.92 -45.52
CA LEU A 635 28.26 40.08 -46.91
C LEU A 635 27.21 39.01 -47.28
N ALA A 636 26.23 39.37 -48.09
CA ALA A 636 25.16 38.48 -48.52
C ALA A 636 25.58 37.53 -49.67
N GLU A 637 26.50 36.60 -49.39
CA GLU A 637 27.18 35.78 -50.41
C GLU A 637 26.25 34.92 -51.31
N THR A 638 25.06 34.52 -50.82
CA THR A 638 24.16 33.61 -51.55
C THR A 638 23.20 34.28 -52.54
N LYS A 639 23.00 35.60 -52.48
CA LYS A 639 22.21 36.33 -53.49
C LYS A 639 22.63 37.79 -53.58
N ILE A 640 23.68 38.06 -54.36
CA ILE A 640 24.07 39.43 -54.72
C ILE A 640 23.02 40.00 -55.68
N GLU A 641 21.94 40.55 -55.12
CA GLU A 641 21.06 41.47 -55.86
C GLU A 641 21.83 42.77 -56.13
N THR A 642 22.67 42.71 -57.17
CA THR A 642 23.38 43.87 -57.72
C THR A 642 22.33 44.86 -58.19
N VAL A 643 22.03 45.88 -57.38
CA VAL A 643 20.98 46.87 -57.66
C VAL A 643 21.46 47.88 -58.72
N ALA A 644 21.66 47.38 -59.93
CA ALA A 644 22.15 48.13 -61.09
C ALA A 644 21.05 49.04 -61.64
N LEU A 645 21.15 50.33 -61.31
CA LEU A 645 20.39 51.39 -61.97
C LEU A 645 21.27 52.13 -62.97
N THR A 646 20.78 52.30 -64.20
CA THR A 646 21.51 52.97 -65.30
C THR A 646 20.70 54.13 -65.89
N PRO A 647 20.78 55.35 -65.30
CA PRO A 647 20.14 56.54 -65.85
C PRO A 647 20.87 57.02 -67.12
N ALA A 648 20.22 56.86 -68.27
CA ALA A 648 20.69 57.40 -69.54
C ALA A 648 20.22 58.84 -69.74
N VAL A 649 21.15 59.79 -69.77
CA VAL A 649 20.90 61.20 -70.09
C VAL A 649 21.76 61.60 -71.28
N THR A 650 21.12 62.02 -72.37
CA THR A 650 21.79 62.61 -73.52
C THR A 650 22.04 64.11 -73.30
N VAL A 651 23.24 64.56 -73.65
CA VAL A 651 23.60 65.95 -73.91
C VAL A 651 23.93 66.09 -75.40
N SER A 652 23.23 66.97 -76.10
CA SER A 652 23.41 67.24 -77.53
C SER A 652 24.39 68.39 -77.79
N LEU A 653 25.01 68.38 -78.97
CA LEU A 653 25.73 69.57 -79.46
C LEU A 653 24.74 70.63 -79.95
N VAL A 654 25.04 71.90 -79.69
CA VAL A 654 24.34 73.07 -80.25
C VAL A 654 25.13 73.61 -81.44
N GLU A 655 24.49 73.71 -82.60
CA GLU A 655 25.08 74.35 -83.78
C GLU A 655 25.23 75.87 -83.58
N PRO A 656 26.28 76.51 -84.14
CA PRO A 656 26.45 77.95 -84.05
C PRO A 656 25.32 78.67 -84.82
N PRO A 657 24.78 79.79 -84.30
CA PRO A 657 23.71 80.52 -84.97
C PRO A 657 24.22 81.12 -86.31
N PRO A 658 23.40 81.10 -87.38
CA PRO A 658 23.78 81.65 -88.68
C PRO A 658 24.02 83.16 -88.60
N GLN A 659 25.04 83.65 -89.32
CA GLN A 659 25.38 85.07 -89.39
C GLN A 659 24.31 85.86 -90.17
N PRO A 660 23.90 87.06 -89.70
CA PRO A 660 22.90 87.87 -90.39
C PRO A 660 23.43 88.44 -91.72
N PRO A 661 22.56 88.62 -92.74
CA PRO A 661 22.96 89.03 -94.09
C PRO A 661 23.32 90.53 -94.19
N VAL A 662 24.21 90.84 -95.14
CA VAL A 662 24.66 92.21 -95.44
C VAL A 662 23.62 92.96 -96.29
N VAL A 663 23.31 94.19 -95.89
CA VAL A 663 22.33 95.07 -96.56
C VAL A 663 22.98 95.93 -97.65
N LYS A 664 22.23 96.18 -98.75
CA LYS A 664 22.45 97.30 -99.67
C LYS A 664 21.12 98.00 -99.97
N GLU A 665 21.13 99.33 -99.96
CA GLU A 665 20.04 100.18 -100.46
C GLU A 665 20.11 100.29 -102.01
N ALA A 666 19.14 100.85 -102.76
CA ALA A 666 17.91 101.59 -102.43
C ALA A 666 16.85 101.45 -103.55
N ALA A 667 15.56 101.74 -103.30
CA ALA A 667 14.56 102.19 -104.30
C ALA A 667 13.23 102.68 -103.66
N TYR A 668 12.37 103.38 -104.43
CA TYR A 668 11.29 104.26 -103.94
C TYR A 668 10.04 104.26 -104.87
N SER A 669 8.77 104.24 -104.43
CA SER A 669 8.26 103.99 -103.06
C SER A 669 6.82 103.40 -102.94
N PRO A 670 5.68 104.10 -103.15
CA PRO A 670 4.59 103.98 -102.15
C PRO A 670 3.27 103.30 -102.64
N PRO A 671 2.03 103.70 -102.26
CA PRO A 671 1.22 102.93 -101.31
C PRO A 671 -0.22 102.55 -101.80
N LEU A 672 -0.97 101.80 -100.97
CA LEU A 672 -2.45 101.76 -100.76
C LEU A 672 -2.78 100.46 -99.97
N GLN A 673 -3.29 100.47 -98.74
CA GLN A 673 -4.69 100.66 -98.26
C GLN A 673 -5.70 99.49 -98.47
N ASN A 674 -6.28 99.07 -97.33
CA ASN A 674 -7.67 98.63 -97.09
C ASN A 674 -8.16 97.20 -97.50
N THR A 675 -8.18 96.27 -96.52
CA THR A 675 -9.38 95.62 -95.87
C THR A 675 -10.58 95.06 -96.69
N PRO A 676 -11.47 94.19 -96.12
CA PRO A 676 -11.32 92.97 -95.28
C PRO A 676 -12.34 91.83 -95.67
N VAL A 677 -12.80 91.00 -94.71
CA VAL A 677 -14.03 90.12 -94.69
C VAL A 677 -13.89 88.61 -95.08
N ALA A 678 -14.76 87.78 -94.45
CA ALA A 678 -15.11 86.35 -94.65
C ALA A 678 -14.14 85.29 -94.06
N ALA A 679 -14.50 84.27 -93.25
CA ALA A 679 -15.75 83.52 -92.90
C ALA A 679 -16.04 82.31 -93.86
N VAL A 680 -16.67 81.17 -93.47
CA VAL A 680 -17.34 80.78 -92.19
C VAL A 680 -17.60 79.23 -92.10
N VAL A 681 -17.53 78.61 -90.89
CA VAL A 681 -18.39 77.50 -90.31
C VAL A 681 -18.54 76.15 -91.10
N ALA A 682 -18.94 74.95 -90.61
CA ALA A 682 -19.44 74.34 -89.35
C ALA A 682 -18.80 72.94 -89.11
N GLY A 683 -18.94 72.21 -87.98
CA GLY A 683 -19.54 72.52 -86.66
C GLY A 683 -20.18 71.29 -85.96
N LEU A 684 -20.62 71.45 -84.69
CA LEU A 684 -21.43 70.51 -83.85
C LEU A 684 -20.68 69.23 -83.38
N ALA A 685 -20.97 68.54 -82.25
CA ALA A 685 -22.00 68.61 -81.18
C ALA A 685 -21.55 67.72 -79.97
N VAL A 686 -22.11 67.69 -78.74
CA VAL A 686 -22.92 68.61 -77.88
C VAL A 686 -23.05 68.05 -76.43
N ILE A 687 -23.04 68.89 -75.37
CA ILE A 687 -23.59 68.74 -73.96
C ILE A 687 -23.19 67.49 -73.10
N GLY A 688 -22.97 67.53 -71.77
CA GLY A 688 -22.91 68.60 -70.75
C GLY A 688 -23.39 68.16 -69.33
N MET A 689 -23.14 68.97 -68.28
CA MET A 689 -23.92 69.16 -67.00
C MET A 689 -24.38 67.94 -66.11
N PHE A 690 -24.56 67.99 -64.77
CA PHE A 690 -24.10 68.83 -63.62
C PHE A 690 -24.62 68.19 -62.28
N VAL A 691 -24.19 68.71 -61.10
CA VAL A 691 -24.98 68.83 -59.82
C VAL A 691 -25.27 67.60 -58.89
N THR A 692 -24.52 67.57 -57.76
CA THR A 692 -24.86 67.34 -56.32
C THR A 692 -25.51 66.07 -55.70
N VAL A 693 -24.78 65.51 -54.71
CA VAL A 693 -25.12 65.29 -53.25
C VAL A 693 -26.36 64.48 -52.80
N GLY A 694 -26.10 63.41 -52.03
CA GLY A 694 -26.91 62.93 -50.88
C GLY A 694 -27.79 61.69 -51.09
N ALA A 695 -28.20 60.93 -50.07
CA ALA A 695 -27.74 60.82 -48.66
C ALA A 695 -28.34 59.56 -47.95
N ILE A 696 -27.62 59.00 -46.95
CA ILE A 696 -28.11 58.18 -45.80
C ILE A 696 -28.70 56.77 -46.07
N GLY A 697 -28.33 55.80 -45.21
CA GLY A 697 -29.07 54.55 -44.94
C GLY A 697 -28.37 53.26 -45.43
N ALA A 698 -28.01 52.22 -44.68
CA ALA A 698 -27.85 51.85 -43.26
C ALA A 698 -28.20 50.34 -43.14
N THR A 699 -27.80 49.66 -42.04
CA THR A 699 -28.04 48.23 -41.72
C THR A 699 -27.22 47.19 -42.52
N ALA A 700 -26.80 46.03 -41.98
CA ALA A 700 -26.63 45.63 -40.57
C ALA A 700 -25.71 44.38 -40.35
N ARG A 701 -24.82 44.49 -39.35
CA ARG A 701 -24.59 43.58 -38.19
C ARG A 701 -24.26 42.07 -38.38
N ALA A 702 -23.19 41.66 -37.69
CA ALA A 702 -22.79 40.29 -37.27
C ALA A 702 -22.23 39.35 -38.38
N ARG A 703 -21.36 38.39 -38.05
CA ARG A 703 -20.79 38.03 -36.74
C ARG A 703 -19.34 38.48 -36.57
#